data_AF-A0A6G7VDA5-F1
#
_entry.id   AF-A0A6G7VDA5-F1
#
_cell.length_a   1.000
_cell.length_b   1.000
_cell.length_c   1.000
_cell.angle_alpha   90.00
_cell.angle_beta   90.00
_cell.angle_gamma   90.00
#
_symmetry.space_group_name_H-M   'P 1'
#
loop_
_entity.id
_entity.type
_entity.pdbx_description
1 polymer ?
#
loop_
_entity_poly.entity_id
_entity_poly.type
_entity_poly.pdbx_seq_one_letter_code
_entity_poly.pdbx_strand_id
1 'polypeptide(L)'
;MTLDQGVGRSAPKPRLWDQLRLRPYGDRMLTPAVRVWLAFAWAIILLMATIEGLVWGLVGSTIVPQESAWLKPFIGTLLFAVIFGVVWVIDASLIMSERPVVRARRWDPGANQGLGALLRWLFGFIARLAIVALSLYVTAPFLGKLIRADDIEVYHQQQVERYFAERETQLKAQIAARTAQIDETYRARSEPIKGEIEQLSAGLVAERARRAAIESEYAPEIEVLRRDLAAAQAKVGDEILGRNGRPSGRGPEARKWEANAALLAEQLNAKQSERDARVSEIDRRIQEWEQRLAEQTERLQRLTQEYEQRVSAIADELKAQQPPPNPPRLTFAARSKILQAIQESPEEQSVPHFERVEGFSQALLGVLFLSLIALKLFEPTAVRAYFSETLQMQYCKYLEGGLDDIPGFAPPANPGQRLNPVEFARLWLAYEKDPAAFFAERQAIIEVREPLLRYLAERELERDRIALRRANLDDEFSFIRERRRCELVALERELKLRTDALQSQLALETRTLKDQRRVQLAIELQKARQDWNLRQLHEEEQLRLERERLAQEHERAMAELRLREQELFEAQARAESELQQAELAERLEHERKRFALQQEQQREERKARIQAVREEISRLLALEAKQRADYQTLREAERRLEDEAGMLRASIAVSEVELAELRQRIAALKTALVHQAVKTDESLEVRRSLWSRLAQTPDDARDIERELRGAEKAERSELEQLAKLKGALEGLERRLTAKSDERREAEQRLRDTLNRIQFHEDSLKTLLEPKGLLVED
;
A
#
# COMPACT_ATOMS: atom_id res chain seq x y z
N MET A 1 3.46 75.92 -27.27
CA MET A 1 2.97 74.76 -26.50
C MET A 1 2.03 73.97 -27.39
N THR A 2 2.60 73.08 -28.19
CA THR A 2 1.89 72.19 -29.10
C THR A 2 1.52 70.92 -28.33
N LEU A 3 0.23 70.70 -28.13
CA LEU A 3 -0.34 69.45 -27.64
C LEU A 3 -0.09 68.39 -28.73
N ASP A 4 1.07 67.74 -28.66
CA ASP A 4 1.36 66.55 -29.43
C ASP A 4 0.47 65.44 -28.87
N GLN A 5 -0.63 65.15 -29.58
CA GLN A 5 -1.52 64.04 -29.27
C GLN A 5 -0.75 62.75 -29.54
N GLY A 6 0.00 62.31 -28.52
CA GLY A 6 0.75 61.06 -28.52
C GLY A 6 -0.14 59.93 -28.99
N VAL A 7 0.17 59.43 -30.19
CA VAL A 7 -0.43 58.25 -30.80
C VAL A 7 -0.39 57.12 -29.79
N GLY A 8 -1.56 56.79 -29.22
CA GLY A 8 -1.73 55.71 -28.26
C GLY A 8 -1.22 54.42 -28.89
N ARG A 9 -0.02 53.99 -28.50
CA ARG A 9 0.50 52.67 -28.85
C ARG A 9 -0.42 51.66 -28.19
N SER A 10 -1.36 51.14 -28.98
CA SER A 10 -2.29 50.09 -28.58
C SER A 10 -1.51 48.99 -27.84
N ALA A 11 -1.95 48.65 -26.63
CA ALA A 11 -1.33 47.61 -25.83
C ALA A 11 -1.10 46.35 -26.69
N PRO A 12 0.09 45.72 -26.61
CA PRO A 12 0.39 44.53 -27.40
C PRO A 12 -0.70 43.47 -27.18
N LYS A 13 -1.33 43.01 -28.26
CA LYS A 13 -2.37 41.97 -28.16
C LYS A 13 -1.76 40.75 -27.45
N PRO A 14 -2.41 40.21 -26.41
CA PRO A 14 -1.91 39.04 -25.71
C PRO A 14 -1.75 37.88 -26.70
N ARG A 15 -0.59 37.23 -26.71
CA ARG A 15 -0.38 36.04 -27.53
C ARG A 15 -1.14 34.89 -26.87
N LEU A 16 -1.77 34.01 -27.65
CA LEU A 16 -2.45 32.81 -27.12
C LEU A 16 -1.54 31.97 -26.21
N TRP A 17 -0.24 31.92 -26.51
CA TRP A 17 0.77 31.28 -25.67
C TRP A 17 0.92 31.88 -24.27
N ASP A 18 0.68 33.18 -24.12
CA ASP A 18 0.75 33.84 -22.82
C ASP A 18 -0.48 33.47 -21.98
N GLN A 19 -1.66 33.34 -22.60
CA GLN A 19 -2.86 32.81 -21.93
C GLN A 19 -2.66 31.36 -21.47
N LEU A 20 -2.06 30.50 -22.32
CA LEU A 20 -1.70 29.12 -21.95
C LEU A 20 -0.63 29.04 -20.85
N ARG A 21 0.15 30.09 -20.61
CA ARG A 21 1.14 30.15 -19.53
C ARG A 21 0.65 30.88 -18.28
N LEU A 22 -0.66 31.15 -18.21
CA LEU A 22 -1.28 31.92 -17.13
C LEU A 22 -0.74 33.36 -17.00
N ARG A 23 -0.29 33.96 -18.11
CA ARG A 23 0.32 35.31 -18.19
C ARG A 23 -0.50 36.28 -19.05
N PRO A 24 -1.75 36.61 -18.70
CA PRO A 24 -2.60 37.46 -19.53
C PRO A 24 -1.99 38.85 -19.81
N TYR A 25 -1.16 39.37 -18.91
CA TYR A 25 -0.50 40.68 -19.01
C TYR A 25 0.98 40.61 -19.41
N GLY A 26 1.45 39.44 -19.87
CA GLY A 26 2.85 39.22 -20.28
C GLY A 26 3.83 39.28 -19.10
N ASP A 27 5.05 39.74 -19.35
CA ASP A 27 6.12 39.82 -18.33
C ASP A 27 6.09 41.11 -17.50
N ARG A 28 5.08 41.98 -17.72
CA ARG A 28 4.88 43.21 -16.93
C ARG A 28 4.40 42.85 -15.53
N MET A 29 5.03 43.43 -14.52
CA MET A 29 4.85 43.07 -13.10
C MET A 29 5.22 41.62 -12.72
N LEU A 30 5.81 40.83 -13.63
CA LEU A 30 6.17 39.44 -13.36
C LEU A 30 7.45 39.34 -12.53
N THR A 31 7.30 39.32 -11.20
CA THR A 31 8.43 39.07 -10.30
C THR A 31 8.86 37.60 -10.33
N PRO A 32 10.09 37.26 -9.89
CA PRO A 32 10.54 35.86 -9.80
C PRO A 32 9.61 35.00 -8.94
N ALA A 33 9.07 35.55 -7.85
CA ALA A 33 8.11 34.86 -6.99
C ALA A 33 6.79 34.55 -7.72
N VAL A 34 6.25 35.53 -8.46
CA VAL A 34 5.03 35.33 -9.28
C VAL A 34 5.29 34.27 -10.36
N ARG A 35 6.47 34.29 -10.99
CA ARG A 35 6.83 33.29 -12.00
C ARG A 35 6.84 31.87 -11.44
N VAL A 36 7.45 31.67 -10.27
CA VAL A 36 7.48 30.35 -9.59
C VAL A 36 6.07 29.93 -9.20
N TRP A 37 5.28 30.83 -8.62
CA TRP A 37 3.89 30.55 -8.26
C TRP A 37 3.02 30.17 -9.47
N LEU A 38 3.14 30.90 -10.59
CA LEU A 38 2.44 30.59 -11.83
C LEU A 38 2.90 29.26 -12.43
N ALA A 39 4.18 28.91 -12.30
CA ALA A 39 4.68 27.62 -12.75
C ALA A 39 4.05 26.47 -11.94
N PHE A 40 3.89 26.62 -10.62
CA PHE A 40 3.16 25.66 -9.78
C PHE A 40 1.68 25.59 -10.14
N ALA A 41 1.01 26.74 -10.30
CA ALA A 41 -0.39 26.79 -10.72
C ALA A 41 -0.60 26.07 -12.06
N TRP A 42 0.27 26.36 -13.03
CA TRP A 42 0.26 25.76 -14.35
C TRP A 42 0.48 24.25 -14.30
N ALA A 43 1.45 23.78 -13.51
CA ALA A 43 1.73 22.35 -13.36
C ALA A 43 0.53 21.60 -12.75
N ILE A 44 -0.12 22.18 -11.73
CA ILE A 44 -1.29 21.55 -11.10
C ILE A 44 -2.49 21.53 -12.06
N ILE A 45 -2.78 22.64 -12.75
CA ILE A 45 -3.86 22.70 -13.75
C ILE A 45 -3.59 21.71 -14.88
N LEU A 46 -2.35 21.62 -15.36
CA LEU A 46 -1.95 20.65 -16.40
C LEU A 46 -2.19 19.23 -15.94
N LEU A 47 -1.72 18.87 -14.74
CA LEU A 47 -1.87 17.52 -14.21
C LEU A 47 -3.35 17.16 -14.06
N MET A 48 -4.15 18.06 -13.48
CA MET A 48 -5.59 17.88 -13.31
C MET A 48 -6.29 17.69 -14.67
N ALA A 49 -6.06 18.59 -15.63
CA ALA A 49 -6.66 18.53 -16.96
C ALA A 49 -6.21 17.29 -17.73
N THR A 50 -4.96 16.85 -17.57
CA THR A 50 -4.43 15.65 -18.23
C THR A 50 -5.06 14.38 -17.68
N ILE A 51 -5.20 14.26 -16.35
CA ILE A 51 -5.83 13.09 -15.71
C ILE A 51 -7.30 12.99 -16.16
N GLU A 52 -8.03 14.10 -16.10
CA GLU A 52 -9.43 14.13 -16.54
C GLU A 52 -9.55 13.85 -18.03
N GLY A 53 -8.73 14.51 -18.86
CA GLY A 53 -8.67 14.25 -20.29
C GLY A 53 -8.40 12.78 -20.60
N LEU A 54 -7.46 12.13 -19.91
CA LEU A 54 -7.11 10.72 -20.11
C LEU A 54 -8.28 9.80 -19.78
N VAL A 55 -8.94 10.02 -18.65
CA VAL A 55 -10.10 9.21 -18.24
C VAL A 55 -11.20 9.32 -19.27
N TRP A 56 -11.57 10.55 -19.65
CA TRP A 56 -12.62 10.76 -20.65
C TRP A 56 -12.21 10.27 -22.04
N GLY A 57 -10.95 10.41 -22.44
CA GLY A 57 -10.44 9.84 -23.69
C GLY A 57 -10.54 8.31 -23.72
N LEU A 58 -10.23 7.64 -22.61
CA LEU A 58 -10.39 6.20 -22.49
C LEU A 58 -11.86 5.80 -22.51
N VAL A 59 -12.74 6.51 -21.79
CA VAL A 59 -14.19 6.32 -21.87
C VAL A 59 -14.68 6.46 -23.31
N GLY A 60 -14.26 7.51 -24.03
CA GLY A 60 -14.55 7.71 -25.45
C GLY A 60 -14.13 6.52 -26.31
N SER A 61 -12.94 5.97 -26.06
CA SER A 61 -12.45 4.79 -26.79
C SER A 61 -13.27 3.53 -26.51
N THR A 62 -13.87 3.40 -25.32
CA THR A 62 -14.71 2.25 -24.96
C THR A 62 -16.13 2.31 -25.53
N ILE A 63 -16.63 3.50 -25.87
CA ILE A 63 -17.95 3.68 -26.50
C ILE A 63 -17.95 3.16 -27.95
N VAL A 64 -16.78 3.12 -28.59
CA VAL A 64 -16.65 2.68 -29.98
C VAL A 64 -16.90 1.16 -30.10
N PRO A 65 -17.85 0.73 -30.95
CA PRO A 65 -18.11 -0.69 -31.20
C PRO A 65 -16.85 -1.44 -31.65
N GLN A 66 -16.77 -2.74 -31.32
CA GLN A 66 -15.62 -3.57 -31.73
C GLN A 66 -15.49 -3.67 -33.26
N GLU A 67 -16.59 -3.65 -33.99
CA GLU A 67 -16.62 -3.63 -35.46
C GLU A 67 -15.93 -2.39 -36.05
N SER A 68 -15.85 -1.31 -35.28
CA SER A 68 -15.26 -0.02 -35.66
C SER A 68 -13.99 0.28 -34.86
N ALA A 69 -13.22 -0.73 -34.47
CA ALA A 69 -12.09 -0.58 -33.56
C ALA A 69 -11.04 0.48 -34.01
N TRP A 70 -10.92 0.73 -35.31
CA TRP A 70 -10.02 1.76 -35.85
C TRP A 70 -10.41 3.20 -35.45
N LEU A 71 -11.67 3.46 -35.11
CA LEU A 71 -12.15 4.76 -34.62
C LEU A 71 -11.81 5.02 -33.14
N LYS A 72 -11.43 3.98 -32.38
CA LYS A 72 -11.08 4.09 -30.95
C LYS A 72 -10.04 5.18 -30.65
N PRO A 73 -8.87 5.21 -31.31
CA PRO A 73 -7.89 6.26 -31.05
C PRO A 73 -8.41 7.64 -31.43
N PHE A 74 -9.16 7.77 -32.54
CA PHE A 74 -9.69 9.06 -32.99
C PHE A 74 -10.71 9.65 -32.00
N ILE A 75 -11.72 8.86 -31.62
CA ILE A 75 -12.76 9.30 -30.67
C ILE A 75 -12.15 9.54 -29.29
N GLY A 76 -11.22 8.68 -28.86
CA GLY A 76 -10.52 8.86 -27.60
C GLY A 76 -9.67 10.14 -27.54
N THR A 77 -8.87 10.42 -28.57
CA THR A 77 -8.07 11.66 -28.64
C THR A 77 -8.95 12.90 -28.77
N LEU A 78 -10.06 12.83 -29.51
CA LEU A 78 -10.99 13.94 -29.62
C LEU A 78 -11.61 14.28 -28.25
N LEU A 79 -12.14 13.28 -27.55
CA LEU A 79 -12.77 13.48 -26.25
C LEU A 79 -11.75 13.92 -25.19
N PHE A 80 -10.53 13.38 -25.23
CA PHE A 80 -9.39 13.88 -24.44
C PHE A 80 -9.19 15.38 -24.67
N ALA A 81 -9.04 15.82 -25.93
CA ALA A 81 -8.74 17.21 -26.26
C ALA A 81 -9.86 18.16 -25.84
N VAL A 82 -11.12 17.76 -26.02
CA VAL A 82 -12.29 18.55 -25.62
C VAL A 82 -12.35 18.71 -24.10
N ILE A 83 -12.30 17.61 -23.35
CA ILE A 83 -12.40 17.67 -21.88
C ILE A 83 -11.18 18.35 -21.28
N PHE A 84 -9.97 18.01 -21.76
CA PHE A 84 -8.75 18.70 -21.38
C PHE A 84 -8.88 20.21 -21.58
N GLY A 85 -9.34 20.66 -22.75
CA GLY A 85 -9.53 22.08 -23.05
C GLY A 85 -10.54 22.75 -22.13
N VAL A 86 -11.68 22.11 -21.87
CA VAL A 86 -12.72 22.63 -20.96
C VAL A 86 -12.17 22.75 -19.54
N VAL A 87 -11.57 21.69 -18.99
CA VAL A 87 -10.99 21.71 -17.65
C VAL A 87 -9.88 22.76 -17.59
N TRP A 88 -8.94 22.76 -18.54
CA TRP A 88 -7.86 23.74 -18.62
C TRP A 88 -8.35 25.18 -18.57
N VAL A 89 -9.33 25.54 -19.41
CA VAL A 89 -9.86 26.91 -19.49
C VAL A 89 -10.55 27.30 -18.18
N ILE A 90 -11.34 26.40 -17.59
CA ILE A 90 -12.00 26.67 -16.31
C ILE A 90 -10.95 26.83 -15.18
N ASP A 91 -9.98 25.92 -15.12
CA ASP A 91 -8.73 25.93 -14.34
C ASP A 91 -8.04 27.29 -14.30
N ALA A 92 -7.58 27.65 -15.49
CA ALA A 92 -6.87 28.88 -15.77
C ALA A 92 -7.73 30.10 -15.41
N SER A 93 -9.02 30.09 -15.76
CA SER A 93 -9.93 31.20 -15.45
C SER A 93 -10.10 31.41 -13.94
N LEU A 94 -10.13 30.33 -13.14
CA LEU A 94 -10.24 30.42 -11.69
C LEU A 94 -8.97 31.04 -11.09
N ILE A 95 -7.79 30.59 -11.52
CA ILE A 95 -6.51 31.13 -11.06
C ILE A 95 -6.36 32.61 -11.45
N MET A 96 -6.73 32.95 -12.69
CA MET A 96 -6.70 34.31 -13.22
C MET A 96 -7.79 35.23 -12.64
N SER A 97 -8.85 34.67 -12.05
CA SER A 97 -9.95 35.48 -11.54
C SER A 97 -9.47 36.44 -10.45
N GLU A 98 -9.72 37.73 -10.63
CA GLU A 98 -9.44 38.73 -9.61
C GLU A 98 -10.39 38.55 -8.43
N ARG A 99 -9.84 38.52 -7.21
CA ARG A 99 -10.65 38.49 -6.00
C ARG A 99 -11.23 39.89 -5.78
N PRO A 100 -12.56 40.08 -5.75
CA PRO A 100 -13.13 41.41 -5.59
C PRO A 100 -12.72 42.01 -4.24
N VAL A 101 -12.00 43.13 -4.28
CA VAL A 101 -11.59 43.87 -3.08
C VAL A 101 -12.75 44.77 -2.68
N VAL A 102 -13.37 44.48 -1.52
CA VAL A 102 -14.60 45.12 -1.03
C VAL A 102 -14.48 46.65 -0.80
N ARG A 103 -13.30 47.28 -1.00
CA ARG A 103 -13.03 48.67 -0.60
C ARG A 103 -12.37 49.60 -1.64
N ALA A 104 -12.19 49.21 -2.90
CA ALA A 104 -11.61 50.09 -3.93
C ALA A 104 -12.67 51.08 -4.49
N ARG A 105 -13.09 52.06 -3.67
CA ARG A 105 -14.36 52.79 -3.88
C ARG A 105 -14.26 54.10 -4.70
N ARG A 106 -13.09 54.53 -5.17
CA ARG A 106 -12.93 55.97 -5.53
C ARG A 106 -12.70 56.34 -6.98
N TRP A 107 -12.21 55.44 -7.86
CA TRP A 107 -11.73 55.88 -9.19
C TRP A 107 -12.43 55.31 -10.43
N ASP A 108 -13.31 54.31 -10.29
CA ASP A 108 -14.06 53.80 -11.44
C ASP A 108 -15.54 53.56 -11.10
N PRO A 109 -16.42 54.57 -11.31
CA PRO A 109 -17.85 54.43 -11.06
C PRO A 109 -18.56 53.49 -12.06
N GLY A 110 -17.88 53.03 -13.12
CA GLY A 110 -18.40 52.07 -14.10
C GLY A 110 -17.92 50.64 -13.89
N ALA A 111 -16.91 50.39 -13.06
CA ALA A 111 -16.47 49.04 -12.75
C ALA A 111 -17.56 48.33 -11.92
N ASN A 112 -18.07 47.20 -12.41
CA ASN A 112 -19.05 46.33 -11.74
C ASN A 112 -18.53 45.88 -10.35
N GLN A 113 -18.66 46.71 -9.33
CA GLN A 113 -18.18 46.47 -7.97
C GLN A 113 -19.33 46.59 -6.97
N GLY A 114 -19.53 45.53 -6.18
CA GLY A 114 -20.61 45.41 -5.21
C GLY A 114 -20.82 43.94 -4.83
N LEU A 115 -21.80 43.66 -3.95
CA LEU A 115 -22.18 42.28 -3.58
C LEU A 115 -22.41 41.39 -4.81
N GLY A 116 -22.89 41.94 -5.93
CA GLY A 116 -23.06 41.21 -7.20
C GLY A 116 -21.76 40.70 -7.82
N ALA A 117 -20.65 41.43 -7.73
CA ALA A 117 -19.35 40.97 -8.22
C ALA A 117 -18.78 39.84 -7.37
N LEU A 118 -18.97 39.94 -6.05
CA LEU A 118 -18.61 38.90 -5.10
C LEU A 118 -19.48 37.65 -5.27
N LEU A 119 -20.79 37.82 -5.48
CA LEU A 119 -21.73 36.74 -5.81
C LEU A 119 -21.36 36.06 -7.13
N ARG A 120 -21.00 36.81 -8.18
CA ARG A 120 -20.56 36.25 -9.46
C ARG A 120 -19.24 35.48 -9.35
N TRP A 121 -18.28 36.01 -8.59
CA TRP A 121 -17.02 35.33 -8.30
C TRP A 121 -17.26 34.05 -7.49
N LEU A 122 -18.08 34.13 -6.44
CA LEU A 122 -18.47 32.99 -5.59
C LEU A 122 -19.25 31.95 -6.40
N PHE A 123 -20.14 32.37 -7.30
CA PHE A 123 -20.86 31.48 -8.20
C PHE A 123 -19.91 30.74 -9.13
N GLY A 124 -18.90 31.43 -9.69
CA GLY A 124 -17.83 30.78 -10.47
C GLY A 124 -17.07 29.72 -9.64
N PHE A 125 -16.78 30.02 -8.38
CA PHE A 125 -16.15 29.08 -7.45
C PHE A 125 -17.06 27.88 -7.12
N ILE A 126 -18.35 28.10 -6.86
CA ILE A 126 -19.32 27.03 -6.57
C ILE A 126 -19.56 26.15 -7.80
N ALA A 127 -19.74 26.77 -8.98
CA ALA A 127 -19.88 26.04 -10.23
C ALA A 127 -18.66 25.15 -10.48
N ARG A 128 -17.45 25.65 -10.18
CA ARG A 128 -16.22 24.85 -10.23
C ARG A 128 -16.26 23.69 -9.24
N LEU A 129 -16.63 23.94 -7.99
CA LEU A 129 -16.75 22.90 -6.96
C LEU A 129 -17.73 21.80 -7.40
N ALA A 130 -18.86 22.18 -8.00
CA ALA A 130 -19.85 21.26 -8.53
C ALA A 130 -19.31 20.44 -9.72
N ILE A 131 -18.60 21.08 -10.67
CA ILE A 131 -17.96 20.39 -11.79
C ILE A 131 -16.93 19.38 -11.27
N VAL A 132 -16.10 19.76 -10.31
CA VAL A 132 -15.09 18.85 -9.76
C VAL A 132 -15.72 17.72 -8.95
N ALA A 133 -16.77 18.00 -8.17
CA ALA A 133 -17.50 16.95 -7.45
C ALA A 133 -18.16 15.96 -8.42
N LEU A 134 -18.76 16.45 -9.50
CA LEU A 134 -19.32 15.62 -10.57
C LEU A 134 -18.23 14.81 -11.28
N SER A 135 -17.09 15.45 -11.55
CA SER A 135 -15.92 14.80 -12.15
C SER A 135 -15.39 13.70 -11.24
N LEU A 136 -15.18 13.96 -9.95
CA LEU A 136 -14.80 12.95 -8.96
C LEU A 136 -15.79 11.78 -8.91
N TYR A 137 -17.09 12.07 -8.95
CA TYR A 137 -18.13 11.05 -8.92
C TYR A 137 -18.12 10.14 -10.15
N VAL A 138 -17.78 10.68 -11.33
CA VAL A 138 -17.75 9.93 -12.59
C VAL A 138 -16.36 9.34 -12.85
N THR A 139 -15.33 10.16 -12.83
CA THR A 139 -13.94 9.84 -13.17
C THR A 139 -13.33 8.80 -12.23
N ALA A 140 -13.59 8.86 -10.93
CA ALA A 140 -13.00 7.93 -9.96
C ALA A 140 -13.37 6.45 -10.21
N PRO A 141 -14.66 6.06 -10.33
CA PRO A 141 -15.00 4.68 -10.59
C PRO A 141 -14.44 4.21 -11.94
N PHE A 142 -14.38 5.09 -12.96
CA PHE A 142 -13.78 4.76 -14.26
C PHE A 142 -12.26 4.53 -14.18
N LEU A 143 -11.53 5.36 -13.43
CA LEU A 143 -10.10 5.15 -13.19
C LEU A 143 -9.87 3.83 -12.44
N GLY A 144 -10.76 3.49 -11.50
CA GLY A 144 -10.84 2.19 -10.85
C GLY A 144 -10.91 1.03 -11.85
N LYS A 145 -11.77 1.13 -12.87
CA LYS A 145 -11.91 0.09 -13.91
C LYS A 145 -10.66 -0.04 -14.78
N LEU A 146 -9.94 1.06 -15.01
CA LEU A 146 -8.75 1.08 -15.86
C LEU A 146 -7.54 0.46 -15.19
N ILE A 147 -7.32 0.81 -13.91
CA ILE A 147 -6.17 0.30 -13.15
C ILE A 147 -6.40 -1.18 -12.79
N ARG A 148 -7.66 -1.60 -12.56
CA ARG A 148 -8.02 -3.02 -12.31
C ARG A 148 -8.33 -3.82 -13.59
N ALA A 149 -7.86 -3.37 -14.75
CA ALA A 149 -8.10 -4.10 -16.00
C ALA A 149 -7.54 -5.53 -15.92
N ASP A 150 -6.39 -5.70 -15.28
CA ASP A 150 -5.72 -6.99 -15.09
C ASP A 150 -6.53 -7.92 -14.17
N ASP A 151 -7.06 -7.41 -13.05
CA ASP A 151 -7.89 -8.19 -12.12
C ASP A 151 -9.18 -8.69 -12.80
N ILE A 152 -9.79 -7.84 -13.65
CA ILE A 152 -10.98 -8.20 -14.43
C ILE A 152 -10.64 -9.29 -15.45
N GLU A 153 -9.46 -9.23 -16.06
CA GLU A 153 -9.01 -10.25 -17.01
C GLU A 153 -8.73 -11.57 -16.31
N VAL A 154 -8.05 -11.56 -15.16
CA VAL A 154 -7.81 -12.76 -14.34
C VAL A 154 -9.12 -13.38 -13.89
N TYR A 155 -10.05 -12.58 -13.36
CA TYR A 155 -11.36 -13.08 -12.93
C TYR A 155 -12.17 -13.64 -14.11
N HIS A 156 -12.10 -13.00 -15.27
CA HIS A 156 -12.75 -13.52 -16.48
C HIS A 156 -12.13 -14.83 -16.95
N GLN A 157 -10.81 -14.95 -16.94
CA GLN A 157 -10.11 -16.19 -17.26
C GLN A 157 -10.54 -17.31 -16.32
N GLN A 158 -10.62 -17.06 -15.01
CA GLN A 158 -11.14 -18.01 -14.03
C GLN A 158 -12.60 -18.41 -14.31
N GLN A 159 -13.46 -17.48 -14.73
CA GLN A 159 -14.83 -17.83 -15.13
C GLN A 159 -14.86 -18.71 -16.39
N VAL A 160 -14.00 -18.43 -17.36
CA VAL A 160 -13.89 -19.24 -18.59
C VAL A 160 -13.36 -20.64 -18.27
N GLU A 161 -12.35 -20.75 -17.40
CA GLU A 161 -11.83 -22.04 -16.91
C GLU A 161 -12.90 -22.84 -16.17
N ARG A 162 -13.65 -22.19 -15.26
CA ARG A 162 -14.78 -22.83 -14.57
C ARG A 162 -15.84 -23.31 -15.54
N TYR A 163 -16.19 -22.50 -16.54
CA TYR A 163 -17.13 -22.90 -17.59
C TYR A 163 -16.65 -24.16 -18.35
N PHE A 164 -15.37 -24.22 -18.73
CA PHE A 164 -14.82 -25.39 -19.40
C PHE A 164 -14.73 -26.61 -18.48
N ALA A 165 -14.35 -26.43 -17.22
CA ALA A 165 -14.30 -27.49 -16.21
C ALA A 165 -15.69 -28.07 -15.91
N GLU A 166 -16.71 -27.22 -15.76
CA GLU A 166 -18.10 -27.65 -15.60
C GLU A 166 -18.61 -28.41 -16.83
N ARG A 167 -18.27 -27.93 -18.03
CA ARG A 167 -18.64 -28.60 -19.26
C ARG A 167 -17.93 -29.96 -19.44
N GLU A 168 -16.66 -30.05 -19.06
CA GLU A 168 -15.90 -31.30 -19.10
C GLU A 168 -16.41 -32.30 -18.06
N THR A 169 -16.74 -31.86 -16.84
CA THR A 169 -17.33 -32.72 -15.81
C THR A 169 -18.71 -33.22 -16.23
N GLN A 170 -19.54 -32.37 -16.85
CA GLN A 170 -20.81 -32.79 -17.44
C GLN A 170 -20.61 -33.83 -18.56
N LEU A 171 -19.61 -33.65 -19.44
CA LEU A 171 -19.29 -34.63 -20.47
C LEU A 171 -18.87 -35.96 -19.87
N LYS A 172 -17.94 -35.95 -18.90
CA LYS A 172 -17.48 -37.16 -18.19
C LYS A 172 -18.62 -37.88 -17.49
N ALA A 173 -19.52 -37.14 -16.85
CA ALA A 173 -20.70 -37.72 -16.21
C ALA A 173 -21.64 -38.38 -17.23
N GLN A 174 -21.86 -37.76 -18.40
CA GLN A 174 -22.66 -38.34 -19.48
C GLN A 174 -22.02 -39.59 -20.10
N ILE A 175 -20.70 -39.57 -20.31
CA ILE A 175 -19.93 -40.73 -20.75
C ILE A 175 -20.07 -41.86 -19.73
N ALA A 176 -19.79 -41.59 -18.45
CA ALA A 176 -19.88 -42.58 -17.38
C ALA A 176 -21.28 -43.19 -17.26
N ALA A 177 -22.34 -42.38 -17.36
CA ALA A 177 -23.71 -42.85 -17.32
C ALA A 177 -24.05 -43.77 -18.50
N ARG A 178 -23.54 -43.48 -19.71
CA ARG A 178 -23.74 -44.30 -20.91
C ARG A 178 -22.88 -45.56 -20.89
N THR A 179 -21.65 -45.50 -20.39
CA THR A 179 -20.74 -46.64 -20.33
C THR A 179 -21.13 -47.62 -19.24
N ALA A 180 -21.77 -47.19 -18.15
CA ALA A 180 -22.21 -48.08 -17.06
C ALA A 180 -23.05 -49.29 -17.55
N GLN A 181 -23.97 -49.08 -18.50
CA GLN A 181 -24.77 -50.17 -19.08
C GLN A 181 -23.93 -51.16 -19.91
N ILE A 182 -22.90 -50.65 -20.57
CA ILE A 182 -21.96 -51.45 -21.37
C ILE A 182 -21.01 -52.20 -20.45
N ASP A 183 -20.55 -51.57 -19.37
CA ASP A 183 -19.72 -52.18 -18.34
C ASP A 183 -20.43 -53.38 -17.70
N GLU A 184 -21.71 -53.22 -17.34
CA GLU A 184 -22.53 -54.32 -16.82
C GLU A 184 -22.65 -55.47 -17.82
N THR A 185 -22.93 -55.15 -19.09
CA THR A 185 -23.04 -56.15 -20.16
C THR A 185 -21.71 -56.86 -20.41
N TYR A 186 -20.60 -56.12 -20.39
CA TYR A 186 -19.25 -56.66 -20.55
C TYR A 186 -18.90 -57.58 -19.38
N ARG A 187 -19.10 -57.14 -18.14
CA ARG A 187 -18.86 -57.95 -16.94
C ARG A 187 -19.66 -59.25 -16.98
N ALA A 188 -20.95 -59.18 -17.32
CA ALA A 188 -21.80 -60.36 -17.43
C ALA A 188 -21.29 -61.39 -18.47
N ARG A 189 -20.59 -60.94 -19.52
CA ARG A 189 -20.00 -61.80 -20.55
C ARG A 189 -18.57 -62.25 -20.23
N SER A 190 -17.77 -61.41 -19.58
CA SER A 190 -16.35 -61.69 -19.31
C SER A 190 -16.14 -62.60 -18.12
N GLU A 191 -16.93 -62.45 -17.05
CA GLU A 191 -16.80 -63.26 -15.83
C GLU A 191 -16.91 -64.78 -16.06
N PRO A 192 -17.87 -65.32 -16.83
CA PRO A 192 -17.90 -66.77 -17.08
C PRO A 192 -16.66 -67.26 -17.86
N ILE A 193 -16.18 -66.46 -18.81
CA ILE A 193 -14.98 -66.81 -19.60
C ILE A 193 -13.73 -66.80 -18.72
N LYS A 194 -13.58 -65.82 -17.84
CA LYS A 194 -12.49 -65.79 -16.86
C LYS A 194 -12.54 -66.98 -15.92
N GLY A 195 -13.72 -67.33 -15.41
CA GLY A 195 -13.91 -68.52 -14.59
C GLY A 195 -13.54 -69.81 -15.32
N GLU A 196 -13.89 -69.94 -16.61
CA GLU A 196 -13.48 -71.07 -17.45
C GLU A 196 -11.96 -71.12 -17.66
N ILE A 197 -11.31 -69.98 -17.90
CA ILE A 197 -9.83 -69.89 -18.04
C ILE A 197 -9.16 -70.32 -16.72
N GLU A 198 -9.64 -69.83 -15.58
CA GLU A 198 -9.11 -70.22 -14.26
C GLU A 198 -9.25 -71.73 -14.04
N GLN A 199 -10.43 -72.32 -14.32
CA GLN A 199 -10.66 -73.75 -14.21
C GLN A 199 -9.76 -74.57 -15.14
N LEU A 200 -9.62 -74.17 -16.41
CA LEU A 200 -8.75 -74.83 -17.39
C LEU A 200 -7.27 -74.73 -16.98
N SER A 201 -6.84 -73.58 -16.47
CA SER A 201 -5.47 -73.37 -16.00
C SER A 201 -5.13 -74.23 -14.78
N ALA A 202 -6.05 -74.31 -13.81
CA ALA A 202 -5.90 -75.15 -12.62
C ALA A 202 -5.90 -76.64 -13.01
N GLY A 203 -6.78 -77.03 -13.95
CA GLY A 203 -6.75 -78.35 -14.56
C GLY A 203 -5.38 -78.65 -15.15
N LEU A 204 -4.90 -77.81 -16.07
CA LEU A 204 -3.61 -77.97 -16.75
C LEU A 204 -2.46 -78.22 -15.77
N VAL A 205 -2.41 -77.46 -14.67
CA VAL A 205 -1.40 -77.64 -13.61
C VAL A 205 -1.54 -79.03 -12.96
N ALA A 206 -2.75 -79.47 -12.66
CA ALA A 206 -3.01 -80.79 -12.07
C ALA A 206 -2.61 -81.96 -13.00
N GLU A 207 -2.92 -81.91 -14.31
CA GLU A 207 -2.53 -82.98 -15.24
C GLU A 207 -1.01 -82.97 -15.54
N ARG A 208 -0.36 -81.79 -15.58
CA ARG A 208 1.11 -81.71 -15.64
C ARG A 208 1.76 -82.31 -14.40
N ALA A 209 1.22 -82.06 -13.22
CA ALA A 209 1.68 -82.69 -11.99
C ALA A 209 1.48 -84.22 -12.01
N ARG A 210 0.35 -84.70 -12.56
CA ARG A 210 0.07 -86.13 -12.74
C ARG A 210 1.06 -86.79 -13.70
N ARG A 211 1.39 -86.13 -14.82
CA ARG A 211 2.43 -86.59 -15.75
C ARG A 211 3.77 -86.75 -15.03
N ALA A 212 4.20 -85.72 -14.30
CA ALA A 212 5.45 -85.76 -13.55
C ALA A 212 5.48 -86.88 -12.51
N ALA A 213 4.35 -87.15 -11.84
CA ALA A 213 4.22 -88.26 -10.89
C ALA A 213 4.43 -89.62 -11.58
N ILE A 214 3.79 -89.87 -12.74
CA ILE A 214 3.98 -91.11 -13.51
C ILE A 214 5.44 -91.22 -13.98
N GLU A 215 6.02 -90.15 -14.53
CA GLU A 215 7.42 -90.17 -14.93
C GLU A 215 8.36 -90.51 -13.76
N SER A 216 8.08 -90.00 -12.56
CA SER A 216 8.85 -90.30 -11.34
C SER A 216 8.66 -91.72 -10.82
N GLU A 217 7.47 -92.32 -11.00
CA GLU A 217 7.16 -93.70 -10.59
C GLU A 217 7.98 -94.71 -11.41
N TYR A 218 8.08 -94.49 -12.73
CA TYR A 218 8.81 -95.39 -13.65
C TYR A 218 10.31 -95.09 -13.72
N ALA A 219 10.75 -93.88 -13.34
CA ALA A 219 12.16 -93.48 -13.37
C ALA A 219 13.12 -94.47 -12.68
N PRO A 220 12.92 -94.88 -11.40
CA PRO A 220 13.86 -95.76 -10.71
C PRO A 220 13.92 -97.16 -11.35
N GLU A 221 12.78 -97.72 -11.79
CA GLU A 221 12.75 -99.04 -12.45
C GLU A 221 13.50 -99.01 -13.79
N ILE A 222 13.27 -97.96 -14.59
CA ILE A 222 13.95 -97.76 -15.87
C ILE A 222 15.46 -97.55 -15.66
N GLU A 223 15.87 -96.81 -14.62
CA GLU A 223 17.28 -96.59 -14.30
C GLU A 223 17.99 -97.87 -13.86
N VAL A 224 17.36 -98.70 -13.02
CA VAL A 224 17.89 -100.00 -12.63
C VAL A 224 18.05 -100.91 -13.85
N LEU A 225 17.02 -101.02 -14.69
CA LEU A 225 17.09 -101.82 -15.91
C LEU A 225 18.16 -101.32 -16.89
N ARG A 226 18.35 -100.00 -17.03
CA ARG A 226 19.43 -99.41 -17.83
C ARG A 226 20.81 -99.77 -17.25
N ARG A 227 20.98 -99.67 -15.93
CA ARG A 227 22.22 -100.00 -15.24
C ARG A 227 22.56 -101.49 -15.39
N ASP A 228 21.57 -102.36 -15.20
CA ASP A 228 21.72 -103.81 -15.31
C ASP A 228 22.01 -104.23 -16.76
N LEU A 229 21.33 -103.61 -17.73
CA LEU A 229 21.60 -103.81 -19.15
C LEU A 229 23.03 -103.40 -19.51
N ALA A 230 23.48 -102.23 -19.08
CA ALA A 230 24.85 -101.76 -19.32
C ALA A 230 25.89 -102.68 -18.66
N ALA A 231 25.64 -103.15 -17.44
CA ALA A 231 26.50 -104.11 -16.76
C ALA A 231 26.53 -105.48 -17.46
N ALA A 232 25.39 -105.97 -17.95
CA ALA A 232 25.31 -107.20 -18.73
C ALA A 232 26.07 -107.06 -20.07
N GLN A 233 25.90 -105.95 -20.78
CA GLN A 233 26.61 -105.66 -22.03
C GLN A 233 28.14 -105.53 -21.82
N ALA A 234 28.58 -104.90 -20.72
CA ALA A 234 29.99 -104.84 -20.36
C ALA A 234 30.58 -106.24 -20.14
N LYS A 235 29.87 -107.11 -19.42
CA LYS A 235 30.26 -108.52 -19.22
C LYS A 235 30.32 -109.30 -20.53
N VAL A 236 29.35 -109.10 -21.44
CA VAL A 236 29.41 -109.68 -22.80
C VAL A 236 30.69 -109.24 -23.52
N GLY A 237 31.01 -107.94 -23.47
CA GLY A 237 32.22 -107.40 -24.07
C GLY A 237 33.50 -107.99 -23.47
N ASP A 238 33.56 -108.14 -22.14
CA ASP A 238 34.70 -108.73 -21.44
C ASP A 238 34.90 -110.22 -21.78
N GLU A 239 33.82 -110.99 -21.92
CA GLU A 239 33.88 -112.40 -22.37
C GLU A 239 34.35 -112.52 -23.82
N ILE A 240 33.80 -111.71 -24.73
CA ILE A 240 34.15 -111.77 -26.15
C ILE A 240 35.62 -111.39 -26.37
N LEU A 241 36.12 -110.38 -25.63
CA LEU A 241 37.49 -109.89 -25.74
C LEU A 241 38.51 -110.68 -24.89
N GLY A 242 38.08 -111.64 -24.07
CA GLY A 242 38.96 -112.44 -23.22
C GLY A 242 39.63 -111.66 -22.07
N ARG A 243 38.98 -110.61 -21.56
CA ARG A 243 39.50 -109.81 -20.44
C ARG A 243 39.38 -110.59 -19.13
N ASN A 244 40.26 -110.29 -18.16
CA ASN A 244 40.33 -110.97 -16.85
C ASN A 244 40.76 -112.45 -16.91
N GLY A 245 41.62 -112.83 -17.87
CA GLY A 245 42.26 -114.16 -17.91
C GLY A 245 41.42 -115.27 -18.56
N ARG A 246 40.41 -114.91 -19.36
CA ARG A 246 39.50 -115.85 -20.06
C ARG A 246 39.88 -115.99 -21.54
N PRO A 247 39.64 -117.15 -22.18
CA PRO A 247 39.92 -117.33 -23.61
C PRO A 247 38.97 -116.46 -24.47
N SER A 248 39.52 -115.67 -25.38
CA SER A 248 38.74 -114.80 -26.28
C SER A 248 37.84 -115.61 -27.22
N GLY A 249 36.55 -115.25 -27.29
CA GLY A 249 35.60 -115.85 -28.22
C GLY A 249 34.18 -115.92 -27.67
N ARG A 250 33.21 -116.27 -28.52
CA ARG A 250 31.80 -116.46 -28.14
C ARG A 250 31.58 -117.80 -27.44
N GLY A 251 32.16 -117.94 -26.25
CA GLY A 251 31.96 -119.09 -25.38
C GLY A 251 30.52 -119.18 -24.83
N PRO A 252 30.18 -120.29 -24.16
CA PRO A 252 28.85 -120.47 -23.57
C PRO A 252 28.49 -119.41 -22.52
N GLU A 253 29.47 -118.80 -21.82
CA GLU A 253 29.22 -117.70 -20.88
C GLU A 253 28.88 -116.38 -21.59
N ALA A 254 29.57 -116.04 -22.69
CA ALA A 254 29.22 -114.88 -23.52
C ALA A 254 27.77 -114.97 -24.02
N ARG A 255 27.35 -116.15 -24.50
CA ARG A 255 25.96 -116.37 -24.96
C ARG A 255 24.93 -116.23 -23.85
N LYS A 256 25.27 -116.62 -22.61
CA LYS A 256 24.39 -116.43 -21.44
C LYS A 256 24.22 -114.95 -21.11
N TRP A 257 25.31 -114.18 -21.11
CA TRP A 257 25.25 -112.74 -20.88
C TRP A 257 24.58 -111.99 -22.04
N GLU A 258 24.74 -112.44 -23.29
CA GLU A 258 24.01 -111.91 -24.46
C GLU A 258 22.50 -112.15 -24.32
N ALA A 259 22.09 -113.37 -23.95
CA ALA A 259 20.69 -113.68 -23.70
C ALA A 259 20.11 -112.87 -22.52
N ASN A 260 20.89 -112.67 -21.46
CA ASN A 260 20.49 -111.84 -20.32
C ASN A 260 20.38 -110.35 -20.70
N ALA A 261 21.30 -109.83 -21.51
CA ALA A 261 21.24 -108.47 -22.03
C ALA A 261 20.02 -108.28 -22.96
N ALA A 262 19.70 -109.28 -23.80
CA ALA A 262 18.50 -109.25 -24.63
C ALA A 262 17.22 -109.22 -23.78
N LEU A 263 17.14 -110.05 -22.73
CA LEU A 263 16.01 -110.06 -21.79
C LEU A 263 15.86 -108.73 -21.06
N LEU A 264 16.95 -108.15 -20.57
CA LEU A 264 16.94 -106.84 -19.90
C LEU A 264 16.55 -105.70 -20.86
N ALA A 265 16.97 -105.78 -22.13
CA ALA A 265 16.57 -104.82 -23.15
C ALA A 265 15.07 -104.93 -23.48
N GLU A 266 14.53 -106.15 -23.54
CA GLU A 266 13.10 -106.39 -23.74
C GLU A 266 12.27 -105.87 -22.55
N GLN A 267 12.72 -106.14 -21.32
CA GLN A 267 12.08 -105.62 -20.09
C GLN A 267 12.14 -104.09 -20.02
N LEU A 268 13.27 -103.48 -20.38
CA LEU A 268 13.42 -102.03 -20.45
C LEU A 268 12.47 -101.43 -21.50
N ASN A 269 12.39 -102.02 -22.69
CA ASN A 269 11.48 -101.57 -23.74
C ASN A 269 10.02 -101.74 -23.33
N ALA A 270 9.65 -102.85 -22.68
CA ALA A 270 8.30 -103.08 -22.18
C ALA A 270 7.91 -102.01 -21.15
N LYS A 271 8.79 -101.71 -20.17
CA LYS A 271 8.55 -100.68 -19.15
C LYS A 271 8.52 -99.25 -19.72
N GLN A 272 9.38 -98.96 -20.70
CA GLN A 272 9.32 -97.68 -21.42
C GLN A 272 8.02 -97.55 -22.20
N SER A 273 7.58 -98.59 -22.91
CA SER A 273 6.31 -98.58 -23.64
C SER A 273 5.09 -98.43 -22.71
N GLU A 274 5.12 -99.03 -21.52
CA GLU A 274 4.05 -98.91 -20.53
C GLU A 274 3.96 -97.47 -19.99
N ARG A 275 5.11 -96.87 -19.64
CA ARG A 275 5.20 -95.46 -19.24
C ARG A 275 4.71 -94.55 -20.36
N ASP A 276 5.21 -94.74 -21.58
CA ASP A 276 4.89 -93.89 -22.72
C ASP A 276 3.40 -93.99 -23.09
N ALA A 277 2.79 -95.18 -22.99
CA ALA A 277 1.35 -95.35 -23.16
C ALA A 277 0.55 -94.53 -22.11
N ARG A 278 0.93 -94.59 -20.83
CA ARG A 278 0.26 -93.81 -19.77
C ARG A 278 0.49 -92.30 -19.91
N VAL A 279 1.69 -91.89 -20.26
CA VAL A 279 2.03 -90.48 -20.49
C VAL A 279 1.31 -89.92 -21.72
N SER A 280 1.18 -90.71 -22.79
CA SER A 280 0.52 -90.27 -24.03
C SER A 280 -0.96 -89.89 -23.84
N GLU A 281 -1.67 -90.57 -22.95
CA GLU A 281 -3.07 -90.21 -22.63
C GLU A 281 -3.13 -88.85 -21.90
N ILE A 282 -2.20 -88.61 -20.97
CA ILE A 282 -2.11 -87.34 -20.23
C ILE A 282 -1.67 -86.21 -21.17
N ASP A 283 -0.69 -86.44 -22.03
CA ASP A 283 -0.22 -85.46 -23.01
C ASP A 283 -1.36 -85.03 -23.96
N ARG A 284 -2.22 -85.97 -24.39
CA ARG A 284 -3.41 -85.62 -25.18
C ARG A 284 -4.36 -84.72 -24.41
N ARG A 285 -4.62 -85.01 -23.12
CA ARG A 285 -5.49 -84.16 -22.27
C ARG A 285 -4.89 -82.77 -22.03
N ILE A 286 -3.56 -82.70 -21.82
CA ILE A 286 -2.83 -81.43 -21.70
C ILE A 286 -3.02 -80.61 -22.98
N GLN A 287 -2.79 -81.20 -24.16
CA GLN A 287 -2.98 -80.52 -25.45
C GLN A 287 -4.43 -80.03 -25.66
N GLU A 288 -5.42 -80.86 -25.34
CA GLU A 288 -6.84 -80.48 -25.42
C GLU A 288 -7.17 -79.29 -24.51
N TRP A 289 -6.58 -79.23 -23.30
CA TRP A 289 -6.77 -78.13 -22.37
C TRP A 289 -6.00 -76.86 -22.77
N GLU A 290 -4.78 -76.99 -23.29
CA GLU A 290 -4.01 -75.85 -23.83
C GLU A 290 -4.75 -75.20 -25.00
N GLN A 291 -5.29 -76.00 -25.92
CA GLN A 291 -6.07 -75.49 -27.04
C GLN A 291 -7.33 -74.76 -26.56
N ARG A 292 -8.11 -75.35 -25.63
CA ARG A 292 -9.29 -74.71 -25.06
C ARG A 292 -8.94 -73.42 -24.31
N LEU A 293 -7.83 -73.40 -23.57
CA LEU A 293 -7.38 -72.22 -22.84
C LEU A 293 -6.98 -71.09 -23.81
N ALA A 294 -6.30 -71.43 -24.91
CA ALA A 294 -5.97 -70.46 -25.95
C ALA A 294 -7.23 -69.88 -26.62
N GLU A 295 -8.21 -70.73 -26.97
CA GLU A 295 -9.49 -70.30 -27.56
C GLU A 295 -10.27 -69.37 -26.63
N GLN A 296 -10.34 -69.68 -25.33
CA GLN A 296 -11.05 -68.84 -24.35
C GLN A 296 -10.31 -67.53 -24.07
N THR A 297 -8.96 -67.56 -24.04
CA THR A 297 -8.14 -66.35 -23.88
C THR A 297 -8.32 -65.41 -25.06
N GLU A 298 -8.32 -65.94 -26.30
CA GLU A 298 -8.58 -65.15 -27.50
C GLU A 298 -10.00 -64.57 -27.49
N ARG A 299 -11.00 -65.35 -27.05
CA ARG A 299 -12.37 -64.89 -26.91
C ARG A 299 -12.50 -63.73 -25.91
N LEU A 300 -11.79 -63.80 -24.78
CA LEU A 300 -11.75 -62.72 -23.80
C LEU A 300 -11.11 -61.45 -24.39
N GLN A 301 -9.98 -61.59 -25.08
CA GLN A 301 -9.30 -60.46 -25.73
C GLN A 301 -10.18 -59.76 -26.77
N ARG A 302 -10.90 -60.53 -27.60
CA ARG A 302 -11.84 -59.96 -28.58
C ARG A 302 -12.96 -59.18 -27.88
N LEU A 303 -13.53 -59.70 -26.80
CA LEU A 303 -14.54 -58.98 -26.01
C LEU A 303 -14.00 -57.69 -25.39
N THR A 304 -12.75 -57.69 -24.91
CA THR A 304 -12.10 -56.48 -24.38
C THR A 304 -11.92 -55.41 -25.47
N GLN A 305 -11.47 -55.81 -26.67
CA GLN A 305 -11.33 -54.90 -27.80
C GLN A 305 -12.69 -54.32 -28.25
N GLU A 306 -13.74 -55.14 -28.34
CA GLU A 306 -15.10 -54.67 -28.64
C GLU A 306 -15.60 -53.67 -27.60
N TYR A 307 -15.31 -53.91 -26.32
CA TYR A 307 -15.65 -53.02 -25.23
C TYR A 307 -14.96 -51.65 -25.38
N GLU A 308 -13.63 -51.63 -25.58
CA GLU A 308 -12.86 -50.39 -25.76
C GLU A 308 -13.32 -49.58 -26.99
N GLN A 309 -13.61 -50.27 -28.10
CA GLN A 309 -14.15 -49.64 -29.31
C GLN A 309 -15.54 -49.02 -29.07
N ARG A 310 -16.41 -49.66 -28.28
CA ARG A 310 -17.73 -49.11 -27.96
C ARG A 310 -17.65 -47.91 -27.01
N VAL A 311 -16.80 -47.98 -26.00
CA VAL A 311 -16.59 -46.87 -25.06
C VAL A 311 -16.03 -45.64 -25.78
N SER A 312 -15.05 -45.83 -26.67
CA SER A 312 -14.49 -44.74 -27.48
C SER A 312 -15.50 -44.15 -28.46
N ALA A 313 -16.28 -44.99 -29.17
CA ALA A 313 -17.32 -44.50 -30.07
C ALA A 313 -18.39 -43.65 -29.35
N ILE A 314 -18.78 -44.02 -28.12
CA ILE A 314 -19.72 -43.23 -27.31
C ILE A 314 -19.12 -41.91 -26.86
N ALA A 315 -17.84 -41.91 -26.46
CA ALA A 315 -17.15 -40.68 -26.11
C ALA A 315 -17.09 -39.71 -27.30
N ASP A 316 -16.82 -40.22 -28.51
CA ASP A 316 -16.79 -39.42 -29.73
C ASP A 316 -18.18 -38.90 -30.14
N GLU A 317 -19.22 -39.74 -30.05
CA GLU A 317 -20.60 -39.34 -30.34
C GLU A 317 -21.09 -38.24 -29.38
N LEU A 318 -20.86 -38.40 -28.08
CA LEU A 318 -21.25 -37.39 -27.08
C LEU A 318 -20.46 -36.10 -27.26
N LYS A 319 -19.18 -36.18 -27.63
CA LYS A 319 -18.37 -35.00 -27.95
C LYS A 319 -18.89 -34.27 -29.19
N ALA A 320 -19.34 -35.00 -30.22
CA ALA A 320 -19.93 -34.42 -31.43
C ALA A 320 -21.32 -33.79 -31.19
N GLN A 321 -22.11 -34.32 -30.25
CA GLN A 321 -23.41 -33.76 -29.88
C GLN A 321 -23.33 -32.48 -29.05
N GLN A 322 -22.16 -32.17 -28.46
CA GLN A 322 -22.04 -30.94 -27.68
C GLN A 322 -22.07 -29.70 -28.58
N PRO A 323 -22.91 -28.69 -28.27
CA PRO A 323 -22.92 -27.43 -29.01
C PRO A 323 -21.56 -26.74 -28.89
N PRO A 324 -21.09 -25.98 -29.90
CA PRO A 324 -19.77 -25.33 -29.84
C PRO A 324 -19.61 -24.50 -28.56
N PRO A 325 -18.41 -24.47 -27.94
CA PRO A 325 -18.18 -23.70 -26.74
C PRO A 325 -18.47 -22.23 -27.00
N ASN A 326 -19.39 -21.66 -26.22
CA ASN A 326 -19.71 -20.25 -26.24
C ASN A 326 -19.34 -19.65 -24.88
N PRO A 327 -18.04 -19.43 -24.62
CA PRO A 327 -17.60 -18.89 -23.35
C PRO A 327 -18.19 -17.49 -23.12
N PRO A 328 -18.40 -17.09 -21.86
CA PRO A 328 -18.89 -15.76 -21.55
C PRO A 328 -17.96 -14.72 -22.17
N ARG A 329 -18.50 -13.81 -22.99
CA ARG A 329 -17.70 -12.77 -23.64
C ARG A 329 -17.47 -11.60 -22.68
N LEU A 330 -16.26 -11.05 -22.71
CA LEU A 330 -15.85 -9.82 -22.01
C LEU A 330 -16.52 -8.57 -22.61
N THR A 331 -17.85 -8.48 -22.52
CA THR A 331 -18.61 -7.29 -22.87
C THR A 331 -18.45 -6.21 -21.78
N PHE A 332 -18.77 -4.96 -22.09
CA PHE A 332 -18.73 -3.88 -21.09
C PHE A 332 -19.65 -4.16 -19.89
N ALA A 333 -20.84 -4.71 -20.15
CA ALA A 333 -21.76 -5.16 -19.11
C ALA A 333 -21.15 -6.28 -18.24
N ALA A 334 -20.44 -7.23 -18.86
CA ALA A 334 -19.71 -8.27 -18.13
C ALA A 334 -18.58 -7.69 -17.27
N ARG A 335 -17.77 -6.75 -17.80
CA ARG A 335 -16.73 -6.05 -17.02
C ARG A 335 -17.30 -5.32 -15.82
N SER A 336 -18.45 -4.66 -15.97
CA SER A 336 -19.12 -3.97 -14.87
C SER A 336 -19.63 -4.95 -13.81
N LYS A 337 -20.20 -6.09 -14.21
CA LYS A 337 -20.63 -7.14 -13.28
C LYS A 337 -19.46 -7.81 -12.57
N ILE A 338 -18.36 -8.06 -13.27
CA ILE A 338 -17.14 -8.63 -12.71
C ILE A 338 -16.56 -7.68 -11.66
N LEU A 339 -16.45 -6.38 -11.97
CA LEU A 339 -16.03 -5.38 -11.00
C LEU A 339 -16.92 -5.34 -9.76
N GLN A 340 -18.24 -5.40 -9.96
CA GLN A 340 -19.17 -5.43 -8.84
C GLN A 340 -18.98 -6.70 -7.99
N ALA A 341 -18.79 -7.87 -8.63
CA ALA A 341 -18.52 -9.12 -7.94
C ALA A 341 -17.18 -9.12 -7.19
N ILE A 342 -16.15 -8.47 -7.75
CA ILE A 342 -14.84 -8.28 -7.11
C ILE A 342 -15.00 -7.34 -5.88
N GLN A 343 -15.75 -6.24 -6.02
CA GLN A 343 -16.03 -5.30 -4.92
C GLN A 343 -16.88 -5.93 -3.81
N GLU A 344 -17.81 -6.81 -4.16
CA GLU A 344 -18.64 -7.54 -3.21
C GLU A 344 -17.89 -8.72 -2.55
N SER A 345 -16.71 -9.09 -3.05
CA SER A 345 -15.92 -10.18 -2.48
C SER A 345 -15.45 -9.84 -1.05
N PRO A 346 -15.46 -10.82 -0.12
CA PRO A 346 -15.08 -10.60 1.28
C PRO A 346 -13.61 -10.16 1.42
N GLU A 347 -12.75 -10.56 0.47
CA GLU A 347 -11.35 -10.15 0.41
C GLU A 347 -11.22 -8.63 0.25
N GLU A 348 -11.97 -8.02 -0.68
CA GLU A 348 -11.95 -6.57 -0.89
C GLU A 348 -12.69 -5.76 0.18
N GLN A 349 -13.72 -6.32 0.81
CA GLN A 349 -14.45 -5.64 1.88
C GLN A 349 -13.55 -5.34 3.09
N SER A 350 -12.52 -6.17 3.32
CA SER A 350 -11.54 -5.98 4.39
C SER A 350 -10.50 -4.88 4.11
N VAL A 351 -10.32 -4.50 2.83
CA VAL A 351 -9.34 -3.50 2.41
C VAL A 351 -9.91 -2.09 2.65
N PRO A 352 -9.23 -1.23 3.44
CA PRO A 352 -9.63 0.16 3.67
C PRO A 352 -9.91 0.88 2.35
N HIS A 353 -10.93 1.76 2.32
CA HIS A 353 -11.34 2.47 1.09
C HIS A 353 -10.17 3.18 0.38
N PHE A 354 -9.19 3.69 1.13
CA PHE A 354 -8.01 4.38 0.60
C PHE A 354 -6.98 3.46 -0.07
N GLU A 355 -6.93 2.18 0.30
CA GLU A 355 -6.09 1.18 -0.36
C GLU A 355 -6.75 0.64 -1.63
N ARG A 356 -8.07 0.86 -1.78
CA ARG A 356 -8.74 0.60 -3.06
C ARG A 356 -8.30 1.68 -4.05
N VAL A 357 -8.05 1.22 -5.27
CA VAL A 357 -7.73 2.06 -6.44
C VAL A 357 -8.70 3.23 -6.60
N GLU A 358 -10.00 3.00 -6.34
CA GLU A 358 -11.01 4.05 -6.40
C GLU A 358 -10.77 5.13 -5.34
N GLY A 359 -10.55 4.75 -4.07
CA GLY A 359 -10.25 5.71 -3.02
C GLY A 359 -8.93 6.44 -3.24
N PHE A 360 -7.91 5.78 -3.79
CA PHE A 360 -6.66 6.44 -4.19
C PHE A 360 -6.90 7.49 -5.28
N SER A 361 -7.69 7.16 -6.31
CA SER A 361 -8.03 8.10 -7.38
C SER A 361 -8.81 9.32 -6.88
N GLN A 362 -9.79 9.10 -5.98
CA GLN A 362 -10.56 10.15 -5.33
C GLN A 362 -9.67 11.03 -4.45
N ALA A 363 -8.75 10.42 -3.70
CA ALA A 363 -7.80 11.14 -2.86
C ALA A 363 -6.83 11.97 -3.71
N LEU A 364 -6.28 11.41 -4.79
CA LEU A 364 -5.36 12.12 -5.68
C LEU A 364 -6.05 13.34 -6.32
N LEU A 365 -7.21 13.15 -6.94
CA LEU A 365 -7.99 14.24 -7.55
C LEU A 365 -8.44 15.26 -6.49
N GLY A 366 -8.86 14.80 -5.32
CA GLY A 366 -9.22 15.64 -4.19
C GLY A 366 -8.04 16.49 -3.69
N VAL A 367 -6.84 15.90 -3.58
CA VAL A 367 -5.62 16.61 -3.18
C VAL A 367 -5.21 17.63 -4.23
N LEU A 368 -5.27 17.30 -5.53
CA LEU A 368 -4.96 18.26 -6.60
C LEU A 368 -5.93 19.44 -6.59
N PHE A 369 -7.22 19.17 -6.41
CA PHE A 369 -8.24 20.20 -6.31
C PHE A 369 -8.06 21.08 -5.06
N LEU A 370 -7.85 20.47 -3.89
CA LEU A 370 -7.57 21.19 -2.65
C LEU A 370 -6.27 22.00 -2.77
N SER A 371 -5.28 21.51 -3.52
CA SER A 371 -4.05 22.24 -3.82
C SER A 371 -4.33 23.48 -4.66
N LEU A 372 -5.21 23.43 -5.66
CA LEU A 372 -5.63 24.62 -6.41
C LEU A 372 -6.38 25.62 -5.54
N ILE A 373 -7.28 25.15 -4.68
CA ILE A 373 -7.99 26.01 -3.72
C ILE A 373 -6.98 26.66 -2.77
N ALA A 374 -6.07 25.88 -2.19
CA ALA A 374 -5.04 26.38 -1.29
C ALA A 374 -4.14 27.40 -2.00
N LEU A 375 -3.71 27.10 -3.23
CA LEU A 375 -2.89 28.00 -4.02
C LEU A 375 -3.61 29.35 -4.24
N LYS A 376 -4.92 29.33 -4.53
CA LYS A 376 -5.72 30.55 -4.69
C LYS A 376 -5.99 31.28 -3.37
N LEU A 377 -6.24 30.56 -2.27
CA LEU A 377 -6.47 31.14 -0.95
C LEU A 377 -5.21 31.82 -0.41
N PHE A 378 -4.04 31.22 -0.63
CA PHE A 378 -2.72 31.69 -0.22
C PHE A 378 -1.97 32.43 -1.33
N GLU A 379 -2.69 33.02 -2.30
CA GLU A 379 -2.07 33.82 -3.35
C GLU A 379 -1.24 34.99 -2.74
N PRO A 380 0.07 35.08 -3.02
CA PRO A 380 0.90 36.18 -2.55
C PRO A 380 0.39 37.54 -3.03
N THR A 381 0.65 38.60 -2.27
CA THR A 381 0.30 39.98 -2.66
C THR A 381 0.86 40.37 -4.03
N ALA A 382 2.06 39.87 -4.37
CA ALA A 382 2.68 40.05 -5.67
C ALA A 382 1.85 39.44 -6.82
N VAL A 383 1.23 38.28 -6.59
CA VAL A 383 0.38 37.59 -7.58
C VAL A 383 -0.95 38.33 -7.74
N ARG A 384 -1.53 38.82 -6.64
CA ARG A 384 -2.72 39.68 -6.68
C ARG A 384 -2.47 40.96 -7.48
N ALA A 385 -1.32 41.59 -7.25
CA ALA A 385 -0.91 42.77 -8.00
C ALA A 385 -0.73 42.47 -9.49
N TYR A 386 -0.17 41.29 -9.83
CA TYR A 386 0.01 40.86 -11.20
C TYR A 386 -1.31 40.64 -11.95
N PHE A 387 -2.32 40.03 -11.30
CA PHE A 387 -3.61 39.76 -11.95
C PHE A 387 -4.56 40.95 -11.97
N SER A 388 -4.31 42.00 -11.19
CA SER A 388 -5.13 43.21 -11.17
C SER A 388 -4.92 44.04 -12.43
N GLU A 389 -5.96 44.11 -13.28
CA GLU A 389 -5.96 44.90 -14.51
C GLU A 389 -5.67 46.37 -14.24
N THR A 390 -6.27 46.93 -13.18
CA THR A 390 -6.07 48.32 -12.77
C THR A 390 -4.61 48.58 -12.39
N LEU A 391 -3.99 47.73 -11.57
CA LEU A 391 -2.59 47.87 -11.19
C LEU A 391 -1.65 47.69 -12.38
N GLN A 392 -1.94 46.77 -13.30
CA GLN A 392 -1.15 46.59 -14.53
C GLN A 392 -1.19 47.84 -15.41
N MET A 393 -2.38 48.43 -15.60
CA MET A 393 -2.54 49.68 -16.35
C MET A 393 -1.81 50.85 -15.69
N GLN A 394 -1.92 51.00 -14.37
CA GLN A 394 -1.22 52.06 -13.64
C GLN A 394 0.30 51.83 -13.62
N TYR A 395 0.76 50.58 -13.57
CA TYR A 395 2.18 50.27 -13.67
C TYR A 395 2.73 50.57 -15.07
N CYS A 396 1.96 50.30 -16.12
CA CYS A 396 2.33 50.73 -17.47
C CYS A 396 2.44 52.25 -17.55
N LYS A 397 1.46 52.97 -16.99
CA LYS A 397 1.48 54.44 -16.92
C LYS A 397 2.69 54.97 -16.12
N TYR A 398 3.07 54.31 -15.03
CA TYR A 398 4.30 54.60 -14.28
C TYR A 398 5.55 54.44 -15.14
N LEU A 399 5.67 53.32 -15.88
CA LEU A 399 6.82 53.07 -16.75
C LEU A 399 6.93 54.08 -17.89
N GLU A 400 5.81 54.68 -18.30
CA GLU A 400 5.73 55.72 -19.33
C GLU A 400 5.94 57.15 -18.78
N GLY A 401 6.10 57.32 -17.46
CA GLY A 401 6.24 58.63 -16.82
C GLY A 401 4.92 59.41 -16.65
N GLY A 402 3.78 58.73 -16.77
CA GLY A 402 2.46 59.34 -16.61
C GLY A 402 2.01 59.52 -15.16
N LEU A 403 2.85 59.17 -14.18
CA LEU A 403 2.58 59.29 -12.73
C LEU A 403 3.65 60.13 -12.01
N ASP A 404 4.43 60.92 -12.75
CA ASP A 404 5.54 61.72 -12.24
C ASP A 404 5.08 62.83 -11.29
N ASP A 405 3.81 63.22 -11.40
CA ASP A 405 3.13 64.19 -10.53
C ASP A 405 2.88 63.66 -9.10
N ILE A 406 2.97 62.35 -8.88
CA ILE A 406 2.79 61.73 -7.57
C ILE A 406 4.16 61.43 -6.93
N PRO A 407 4.50 62.04 -5.77
CA PRO A 407 5.76 61.85 -5.09
C PRO A 407 6.05 60.36 -4.81
N GLY A 408 7.21 59.91 -5.28
CA GLY A 408 7.64 58.52 -5.17
C GLY A 408 7.32 57.65 -6.39
N PHE A 409 6.57 58.16 -7.37
CA PHE A 409 6.29 57.47 -8.65
C PHE A 409 7.02 58.08 -9.85
N ALA A 410 7.96 59.00 -9.65
CA ALA A 410 8.85 59.43 -10.72
C ALA A 410 9.72 58.24 -11.18
N PRO A 411 9.66 57.80 -12.44
CA PRO A 411 10.46 56.70 -12.95
C PRO A 411 11.92 57.17 -13.03
N PRO A 412 12.84 56.53 -12.30
CA PRO A 412 14.25 56.89 -12.41
C PRO A 412 14.77 56.53 -13.80
N ALA A 413 15.70 57.35 -14.31
CA ALA A 413 16.36 57.13 -15.60
C ALA A 413 17.06 55.75 -15.66
N ASN A 414 17.54 55.26 -14.52
CA ASN A 414 18.14 53.94 -14.39
C ASN A 414 17.07 52.86 -14.23
N PRO A 415 16.96 51.87 -15.14
CA PRO A 415 15.94 50.82 -15.07
C PRO A 415 16.03 49.96 -13.80
N GLY A 416 17.24 49.79 -13.24
CA GLY A 416 17.46 49.05 -11.99
C GLY A 416 16.95 49.77 -10.72
N GLN A 417 16.62 51.07 -10.81
CA GLN A 417 16.07 51.84 -9.69
C GLN A 417 14.54 51.94 -9.74
N ARG A 418 13.90 51.43 -10.80
CA ARG A 418 12.44 51.45 -10.93
C ARG A 418 11.81 50.67 -9.78
N LEU A 419 10.64 51.12 -9.35
CA LEU A 419 9.89 50.44 -8.30
C LEU A 419 9.64 48.98 -8.68
N ASN A 420 9.97 48.07 -7.77
CA ASN A 420 9.59 46.67 -7.91
C ASN A 420 8.06 46.62 -8.02
N PRO A 421 7.47 45.79 -8.90
CA PRO A 421 6.02 45.65 -9.02
C PRO A 421 5.25 45.52 -7.69
N VAL A 422 5.83 44.83 -6.70
CA VAL A 422 5.23 44.69 -5.35
C VAL A 422 5.25 46.00 -4.59
N GLU A 423 6.36 46.73 -4.67
CA GLU A 423 6.50 48.04 -4.04
C GLU A 423 5.57 49.05 -4.71
N PHE A 424 5.53 49.07 -6.04
CA PHE A 424 4.59 49.88 -6.81
C PHE A 424 3.15 49.61 -6.37
N ALA A 425 2.73 48.33 -6.34
CA ALA A 425 1.37 47.98 -5.92
C ALA A 425 1.08 48.42 -4.48
N ARG A 426 2.03 48.23 -3.54
CA ARG A 426 1.88 48.68 -2.15
C ARG A 426 1.72 50.19 -2.06
N LEU A 427 2.56 50.95 -2.77
CA LEU A 427 2.51 52.41 -2.78
C LEU A 427 1.23 52.91 -3.43
N TRP A 428 0.82 52.29 -4.55
CA TRP A 428 -0.39 52.67 -5.26
C TRP A 428 -1.63 52.42 -4.41
N LEU A 429 -1.72 51.26 -3.75
CA LEU A 429 -2.83 50.95 -2.84
C LEU A 429 -2.85 51.89 -1.62
N ALA A 430 -1.70 52.32 -1.12
CA ALA A 430 -1.63 53.29 -0.02
C ALA A 430 -2.12 54.68 -0.47
N TYR A 431 -1.67 55.13 -1.66
CA TYR A 431 -2.13 56.35 -2.29
C TYR A 431 -3.64 56.32 -2.60
N GLU A 432 -4.15 55.21 -3.16
CA GLU A 432 -5.57 55.05 -3.46
C GLU A 432 -6.44 55.07 -2.20
N LYS A 433 -5.94 54.51 -1.09
CA LYS A 433 -6.63 54.47 0.19
C LYS A 433 -6.75 55.87 0.82
N ASP A 434 -5.66 56.62 0.86
CA ASP A 434 -5.64 57.99 1.39
C ASP A 434 -4.53 58.82 0.71
N PRO A 435 -4.86 59.57 -0.35
CA PRO A 435 -3.88 60.36 -1.07
C PRO A 435 -3.20 61.37 -0.15
N ALA A 436 -3.96 62.06 0.71
CA ALA A 436 -3.45 63.14 1.55
C ALA A 436 -2.44 62.63 2.58
N ALA A 437 -2.76 61.52 3.27
CA ALA A 437 -1.82 60.88 4.18
C ALA A 437 -0.58 60.35 3.46
N PHE A 438 -0.74 59.79 2.25
CA PHE A 438 0.38 59.31 1.43
C PHE A 438 1.34 60.44 1.04
N PHE A 439 0.81 61.60 0.61
CA PHE A 439 1.63 62.78 0.29
C PHE A 439 2.42 63.24 1.52
N ALA A 440 1.78 63.35 2.68
CA ALA A 440 2.44 63.76 3.92
C ALA A 440 3.55 62.78 4.36
N GLU A 441 3.30 61.47 4.27
CA GLU A 441 4.28 60.43 4.58
C GLU A 441 5.48 60.49 3.61
N ARG A 442 5.22 60.63 2.31
CA ARG A 442 6.29 60.69 1.29
C ARG A 442 7.15 61.93 1.44
N GLN A 443 6.54 63.07 1.78
CA GLN A 443 7.27 64.31 2.02
C GLN A 443 8.18 64.18 3.24
N ALA A 444 7.70 63.59 4.34
CA ALA A 444 8.52 63.29 5.51
C ALA A 444 9.66 62.31 5.19
N ILE A 445 9.42 61.29 4.36
CA ILE A 445 10.47 60.36 3.92
C ILE A 445 11.53 61.08 3.08
N ILE A 446 11.14 61.98 2.17
CA ILE A 446 12.09 62.75 1.34
C ILE A 446 12.95 63.66 2.21
N GLU A 447 12.37 64.34 3.21
CA GLU A 447 13.08 65.19 4.16
C GLU A 447 14.08 64.41 5.04
N VAL A 448 13.75 63.17 5.43
CA VAL A 448 14.63 62.31 6.25
C VAL A 448 15.66 61.55 5.40
N ARG A 449 15.40 61.32 4.11
CA ARG A 449 16.23 60.49 3.22
C ARG A 449 17.61 61.08 2.95
N GLU A 450 17.75 62.39 2.79
CA GLU A 450 19.05 63.03 2.57
C GLU A 450 20.04 62.80 3.73
N PRO A 451 19.67 63.03 5.01
CA PRO A 451 20.53 62.70 6.15
C PRO A 451 20.86 61.19 6.24
N LEU A 452 19.89 60.33 5.94
CA LEU A 452 20.03 58.88 6.07
C LEU A 452 20.92 58.28 4.97
N LEU A 453 20.86 58.82 3.75
CA LEU A 453 21.77 58.44 2.65
C LEU A 453 23.22 58.83 2.95
N ARG A 454 23.46 59.97 3.61
CA ARG A 454 24.79 60.36 4.07
C ARG A 454 25.31 59.39 5.14
N TYR A 455 24.48 59.04 6.12
CA TYR A 455 24.83 58.07 7.15
C TYR A 455 25.08 56.66 6.61
N LEU A 456 24.30 56.21 5.62
CA LEU A 456 24.49 54.89 5.00
C LEU A 456 25.75 54.84 4.13
N ALA A 457 26.07 55.90 3.39
CA ALA A 457 27.31 56.01 2.64
C ALA A 457 28.55 55.95 3.56
N GLU A 458 28.50 56.60 4.72
CA GLU A 458 29.55 56.52 5.75
C GLU A 458 29.69 55.09 6.30
N ARG A 459 28.57 54.41 6.54
CA ARG A 459 28.56 53.03 7.07
C ARG A 459 29.00 51.98 6.03
N GLU A 460 28.72 52.19 4.75
CA GLU A 460 29.22 51.34 3.66
C GLU A 460 30.74 51.48 3.51
N LEU A 461 31.28 52.70 3.60
CA LEU A 461 32.72 52.93 3.64
C LEU A 461 33.40 52.21 4.83
N GLU A 462 32.75 52.13 5.98
CA GLU A 462 33.24 51.35 7.13
C GLU A 462 33.20 49.83 6.88
N ARG A 463 32.13 49.33 6.26
CA ARG A 463 32.01 47.90 5.92
C ARG A 463 33.03 47.47 4.87
N ASP A 464 33.26 48.29 3.86
CA ASP A 464 34.26 48.01 2.83
C ASP A 464 35.67 47.96 3.41
N ARG A 465 35.98 48.84 4.38
CA ARG A 465 37.24 48.78 5.14
C ARG A 465 37.39 47.48 5.93
N ILE A 466 36.32 46.98 6.53
CA ILE A 466 36.33 45.70 7.27
C ILE A 466 36.42 44.51 6.31
N ALA A 467 35.73 44.57 5.16
CA ALA A 467 35.75 43.52 4.14
C ALA A 467 37.13 43.38 3.49
N LEU A 468 37.78 44.49 3.13
CA LEU A 468 39.18 44.53 2.68
C LEU A 468 40.12 43.92 3.71
N ARG A 469 39.91 44.20 4.99
CA ARG A 469 40.73 43.63 6.07
C ARG A 469 40.52 42.12 6.24
N ARG A 470 39.31 41.62 5.99
CA ARG A 470 39.02 40.17 6.00
C ARG A 470 39.59 39.46 4.78
N ALA A 471 39.44 40.05 3.58
CA ALA A 471 40.02 39.51 2.36
C ALA A 471 41.54 39.37 2.48
N ASN A 472 42.23 40.39 3.02
CA ASN A 472 43.67 40.31 3.28
C ASN A 472 44.04 39.19 4.27
N LEU A 473 43.23 38.96 5.32
CA LEU A 473 43.48 37.86 6.27
C LEU A 473 43.22 36.48 5.65
N ASP A 474 42.18 36.35 4.83
CA ASP A 474 41.85 35.10 4.14
C ASP A 474 42.93 34.76 3.10
N ASP A 475 43.47 35.75 2.39
CA ASP A 475 44.61 35.59 1.50
C ASP A 475 45.84 35.10 2.27
N GLU A 476 46.18 35.71 3.42
CA GLU A 476 47.27 35.26 4.29
C GLU A 476 47.08 33.80 4.76
N PHE A 477 45.85 33.42 5.15
CA PHE A 477 45.55 32.04 5.54
C PHE A 477 45.63 31.06 4.37
N SER A 478 45.25 31.48 3.15
CA SER A 478 45.34 30.66 1.95
C SER A 478 46.81 30.36 1.60
N PHE A 479 47.71 31.35 1.70
CA PHE A 479 49.15 31.17 1.52
C PHE A 479 49.74 30.20 2.56
N ILE A 480 49.31 30.27 3.83
CA ILE A 480 49.76 29.33 4.88
C ILE A 480 49.28 27.90 4.59
N ARG A 481 48.04 27.72 4.09
CA ARG A 481 47.49 26.41 3.73
C ARG A 481 48.18 25.82 2.50
N GLU A 482 48.45 26.61 1.48
CA GLU A 482 49.16 26.15 0.28
C GLU A 482 50.60 25.73 0.60
N ARG A 483 51.28 26.47 1.49
CA ARG A 483 52.60 26.09 1.98
C ARG A 483 52.58 24.74 2.69
N ARG A 484 51.64 24.52 3.63
CA ARG A 484 51.46 23.22 4.31
C ARG A 484 51.09 22.10 3.34
N ARG A 485 50.29 22.39 2.31
CA ARG A 485 49.91 21.41 1.28
C ARG A 485 51.12 20.99 0.44
N CYS A 486 51.99 21.92 0.08
CA CYS A 486 53.23 21.61 -0.64
C CYS A 486 54.20 20.78 0.22
N GLU A 487 54.31 21.07 1.51
CA GLU A 487 55.12 20.30 2.47
C GLU A 487 54.60 18.86 2.63
N LEU A 488 53.28 18.66 2.69
CA LEU A 488 52.67 17.32 2.76
C LEU A 488 52.84 16.52 1.46
N VAL A 489 52.70 17.16 0.30
CA VAL A 489 52.90 16.49 -1.01
C VAL A 489 54.37 16.10 -1.20
N ALA A 490 55.32 16.87 -0.67
CA ALA A 490 56.74 16.51 -0.70
C ALA A 490 57.03 15.26 0.17
N LEU A 491 56.46 15.18 1.38
CA LEU A 491 56.57 14.01 2.26
C LEU A 491 55.91 12.75 1.66
N GLU A 492 54.78 12.92 0.98
CA GLU A 492 54.07 11.81 0.33
C GLU A 492 54.84 11.25 -0.87
N ARG A 493 55.56 12.10 -1.62
CA ARG A 493 56.48 11.67 -2.69
C ARG A 493 57.69 10.92 -2.14
N GLU A 494 58.23 11.33 -1.01
CA GLU A 494 59.36 10.63 -0.37
C GLU A 494 58.94 9.23 0.13
N LEU A 495 57.73 9.10 0.70
CA LEU A 495 57.17 7.81 1.11
C LEU A 495 56.90 6.89 -0.10
N LYS A 496 56.36 7.43 -1.20
CA LYS A 496 56.13 6.65 -2.45
C LYS A 496 57.42 6.11 -3.05
N LEU A 497 58.48 6.92 -3.08
CA LEU A 497 59.79 6.47 -3.59
C LEU A 497 60.39 5.34 -2.74
N ARG A 498 60.17 5.35 -1.41
CA ARG A 498 60.60 4.26 -0.52
C ARG A 498 59.76 2.99 -0.69
N THR A 499 58.46 3.10 -0.94
CA THR A 499 57.60 1.93 -1.21
C THR A 499 57.88 1.30 -2.57
N ASP A 500 58.15 2.10 -3.59
CA ASP A 500 58.45 1.61 -4.95
C ASP A 500 59.81 0.90 -4.99
N ALA A 501 60.80 1.38 -4.22
CA ALA A 501 62.09 0.71 -4.05
C ALA A 501 61.94 -0.69 -3.42
N LEU A 502 61.11 -0.83 -2.39
CA LEU A 502 60.85 -2.13 -1.73
C LEU A 502 60.05 -3.09 -2.61
N GLN A 503 59.10 -2.60 -3.40
CA GLN A 503 58.34 -3.41 -4.36
C GLN A 503 59.22 -3.91 -5.51
N SER A 504 60.19 -3.11 -5.97
CA SER A 504 61.11 -3.52 -7.03
C SER A 504 62.07 -4.65 -6.58
N GLN A 505 62.46 -4.67 -5.30
CA GLN A 505 63.26 -5.75 -4.71
C GLN A 505 62.48 -7.07 -4.63
N LEU A 506 61.21 -7.03 -4.21
CA LEU A 506 60.32 -8.22 -4.16
C LEU A 506 59.97 -8.76 -5.57
N ALA A 507 59.85 -7.87 -6.56
CA ALA A 507 59.58 -8.25 -7.95
C ALA A 507 60.79 -8.94 -8.62
N LEU A 508 62.01 -8.64 -8.16
CA LEU A 508 63.23 -9.28 -8.66
C LEU A 508 63.38 -10.71 -8.10
N GLU A 509 63.08 -10.91 -6.82
CA GLU A 509 63.10 -12.23 -6.14
C GLU A 509 62.01 -13.18 -6.65
N THR A 510 60.85 -12.64 -7.06
CA THR A 510 59.77 -13.47 -7.64
C THR A 510 60.01 -13.85 -9.11
N ARG A 511 60.89 -13.14 -9.83
CA ARG A 511 61.31 -13.52 -11.19
C ARG A 511 62.34 -14.64 -11.20
N THR A 512 63.31 -14.62 -10.28
CA THR A 512 64.34 -15.68 -10.17
C THR A 512 63.75 -17.04 -9.79
N LEU A 513 62.68 -17.08 -8.99
CA LEU A 513 61.94 -18.32 -8.65
C LEU A 513 61.09 -18.86 -9.81
N LYS A 514 60.61 -18.02 -10.72
CA LYS A 514 59.82 -18.46 -11.89
C LYS A 514 60.69 -19.03 -13.00
N ASP A 515 61.91 -18.54 -13.15
CA ASP A 515 62.85 -19.03 -14.17
C ASP A 515 63.45 -20.40 -13.79
N GLN A 516 63.62 -20.69 -12.48
CA GLN A 516 64.00 -22.03 -12.00
C GLN A 516 62.93 -23.09 -12.28
N ARG A 517 61.64 -22.71 -12.27
CA ARG A 517 60.50 -23.61 -12.53
C ARG A 517 60.32 -23.94 -14.02
N ARG A 518 60.74 -23.05 -14.92
CA ARG A 518 60.68 -23.26 -16.38
C ARG A 518 61.74 -24.24 -16.89
N VAL A 519 62.90 -24.30 -16.24
CA VAL A 519 63.97 -25.27 -16.57
C VAL A 519 63.60 -26.69 -16.14
N GLN A 520 62.85 -26.85 -15.04
CA GLN A 520 62.36 -28.17 -14.58
C GLN A 520 61.29 -28.77 -15.52
N LEU A 521 60.36 -27.95 -16.02
CA LEU A 521 59.32 -28.39 -16.97
C LEU A 521 59.86 -28.79 -18.36
N ALA A 522 60.99 -28.22 -18.79
CA ALA A 522 61.63 -28.58 -20.06
C ALA A 522 62.28 -29.98 -20.02
N ILE A 523 62.75 -30.41 -18.84
CA ILE A 523 63.34 -31.74 -18.61
C ILE A 523 62.24 -32.82 -18.53
N GLU A 524 61.06 -32.48 -18.00
CA GLU A 524 59.90 -33.37 -17.92
C GLU A 524 59.26 -33.65 -19.30
N LEU A 525 59.23 -32.65 -20.19
CA LEU A 525 58.74 -32.80 -21.56
C LEU A 525 59.62 -33.69 -22.45
N GLN A 526 60.93 -33.81 -22.13
CA GLN A 526 61.85 -34.65 -22.88
C GLN A 526 61.76 -36.13 -22.47
N LYS A 527 61.38 -36.43 -21.22
CA LYS A 527 61.03 -37.78 -20.75
C LYS A 527 59.71 -38.29 -21.34
N ALA A 528 58.69 -37.42 -21.43
CA ALA A 528 57.38 -37.79 -21.98
C ALA A 528 57.42 -38.23 -23.47
N ARG A 529 58.42 -37.78 -24.24
CA ARG A 529 58.60 -38.18 -25.65
C ARG A 529 59.28 -39.54 -25.82
N GLN A 530 60.04 -39.99 -24.82
CA GLN A 530 60.64 -41.34 -24.82
C GLN A 530 59.63 -42.40 -24.38
N ASP A 531 58.68 -42.03 -23.50
CA ASP A 531 57.60 -42.91 -23.05
C ASP A 531 56.52 -43.15 -24.13
N TRP A 532 56.35 -42.24 -25.08
CA TRP A 532 55.36 -42.37 -26.16
C TRP A 532 55.76 -43.44 -27.20
N ASN A 533 57.05 -43.58 -27.51
CA ASN A 533 57.53 -44.59 -28.46
C ASN A 533 57.52 -46.02 -27.88
N LEU A 534 57.54 -46.17 -26.55
CA LEU A 534 57.33 -47.46 -25.87
C LEU A 534 55.84 -47.85 -25.81
N ARG A 535 54.91 -46.88 -25.88
CA ARG A 535 53.46 -47.12 -25.87
C ARG A 535 52.93 -47.66 -27.20
N GLN A 536 53.47 -47.19 -28.33
CA GLN A 536 53.08 -47.67 -29.67
C GLN A 536 53.37 -49.16 -29.90
N LEU A 537 54.45 -49.70 -29.32
CA LEU A 537 54.76 -51.13 -29.37
C LEU A 537 53.92 -51.98 -28.40
N HIS A 538 53.33 -51.35 -27.37
CA HIS A 538 52.43 -52.00 -26.42
C HIS A 538 50.96 -51.97 -26.89
N GLU A 539 50.57 -50.98 -27.70
CA GLU A 539 49.24 -50.85 -28.31
C GLU A 539 48.91 -51.99 -29.29
N GLU A 540 49.91 -52.55 -29.98
CA GLU A 540 49.72 -53.70 -30.88
C GLU A 540 49.51 -55.04 -30.12
N GLU A 541 50.08 -55.18 -28.92
CA GLU A 541 49.77 -56.30 -28.01
C GLU A 541 48.42 -56.10 -27.29
N GLN A 542 48.05 -54.84 -27.01
CA GLN A 542 46.77 -54.50 -26.38
C GLN A 542 45.57 -54.77 -27.28
N LEU A 543 45.66 -54.58 -28.61
CA LEU A 543 44.57 -54.90 -29.54
C LEU A 543 44.25 -56.41 -29.63
N ARG A 544 45.20 -57.28 -29.30
CA ARG A 544 44.97 -58.74 -29.18
C ARG A 544 44.31 -59.10 -27.85
N LEU A 545 44.73 -58.47 -26.75
CA LEU A 545 44.11 -58.62 -25.43
C LEU A 545 42.73 -57.93 -25.34
N GLU A 546 42.47 -56.88 -26.11
CA GLU A 546 41.19 -56.16 -26.18
C GLU A 546 40.07 -57.01 -26.78
N ARG A 547 40.38 -57.96 -27.68
CA ARG A 547 39.39 -58.90 -28.21
C ARG A 547 38.96 -59.94 -27.18
N GLU A 548 39.85 -60.31 -26.26
CA GLU A 548 39.55 -61.20 -25.12
C GLU A 548 38.94 -60.41 -23.94
N ARG A 549 39.33 -59.14 -23.76
CA ARG A 549 38.73 -58.21 -22.82
C ARG A 549 37.31 -57.82 -23.20
N LEU A 550 36.98 -57.56 -24.47
CA LEU A 550 35.61 -57.24 -24.88
C LEU A 550 34.63 -58.39 -24.60
N ALA A 551 35.09 -59.63 -24.66
CA ALA A 551 34.29 -60.80 -24.27
C ALA A 551 34.08 -60.86 -22.74
N GLN A 552 35.12 -60.58 -21.95
CA GLN A 552 35.01 -60.47 -20.48
C GLN A 552 34.30 -59.20 -20.00
N GLU A 553 34.35 -58.11 -20.77
CA GLU A 553 33.66 -56.84 -20.54
C GLU A 553 32.19 -56.97 -20.90
N HIS A 554 31.80 -57.83 -21.83
CA HIS A 554 30.40 -58.14 -22.07
C HIS A 554 29.80 -58.93 -20.89
N GLU A 555 30.53 -59.88 -20.31
CA GLU A 555 30.12 -60.58 -19.08
C GLU A 555 30.14 -59.68 -17.85
N ARG A 556 31.14 -58.77 -17.73
CA ARG A 556 31.18 -57.76 -16.68
C ARG A 556 30.10 -56.70 -16.85
N ALA A 557 29.77 -56.26 -18.05
CA ALA A 557 28.68 -55.32 -18.31
C ALA A 557 27.30 -55.94 -18.00
N MET A 558 27.13 -57.25 -18.21
CA MET A 558 25.92 -57.96 -17.76
C MET A 558 25.86 -58.13 -16.24
N ALA A 559 27.01 -58.32 -15.57
CA ALA A 559 27.09 -58.32 -14.11
C ALA A 559 26.90 -56.91 -13.52
N GLU A 560 27.40 -55.87 -14.20
CA GLU A 560 27.31 -54.45 -13.84
C GLU A 560 25.90 -53.89 -14.13
N LEU A 561 25.18 -54.42 -15.13
CA LEU A 561 23.76 -54.16 -15.32
C LEU A 561 22.91 -54.79 -14.21
N ARG A 562 23.24 -56.00 -13.75
CA ARG A 562 22.58 -56.61 -12.58
C ARG A 562 22.92 -55.89 -11.28
N LEU A 563 24.15 -55.39 -11.14
CA LEU A 563 24.55 -54.54 -10.02
C LEU A 563 23.85 -53.17 -10.08
N ARG A 564 23.72 -52.58 -11.28
CA ARG A 564 22.98 -51.33 -11.50
C ARG A 564 21.48 -51.48 -11.30
N GLU A 565 20.88 -52.62 -11.62
CA GLU A 565 19.49 -52.91 -11.28
C GLU A 565 19.30 -53.01 -9.76
N GLN A 566 20.24 -53.63 -9.05
CA GLN A 566 20.25 -53.66 -7.58
C GLN A 566 20.51 -52.28 -6.97
N GLU A 567 21.43 -51.49 -7.52
CA GLU A 567 21.70 -50.11 -7.11
C GLU A 567 20.55 -49.17 -7.46
N LEU A 568 19.82 -49.40 -8.55
CA LEU A 568 18.60 -48.67 -8.89
C LEU A 568 17.46 -49.04 -7.94
N PHE A 569 17.36 -50.30 -7.52
CA PHE A 569 16.38 -50.73 -6.52
C PHE A 569 16.71 -50.16 -5.14
N GLU A 570 17.99 -50.14 -4.75
CA GLU A 570 18.45 -49.49 -3.52
C GLU A 570 18.35 -47.97 -3.61
N ALA A 571 18.58 -47.37 -4.77
CA ALA A 571 18.43 -45.93 -5.00
C ALA A 571 16.94 -45.53 -5.03
N GLN A 572 16.06 -46.37 -5.54
CA GLN A 572 14.60 -46.18 -5.44
C GLN A 572 14.14 -46.33 -3.99
N ALA A 573 14.63 -47.32 -3.24
CA ALA A 573 14.33 -47.47 -1.82
C ALA A 573 14.89 -46.29 -0.99
N ARG A 574 16.09 -45.77 -1.32
CA ARG A 574 16.66 -44.56 -0.72
C ARG A 574 15.87 -43.33 -1.10
N ALA A 575 15.48 -43.16 -2.36
CA ALA A 575 14.68 -42.04 -2.84
C ALA A 575 13.27 -42.05 -2.23
N GLU A 576 12.65 -43.22 -2.03
CA GLU A 576 11.38 -43.35 -1.30
C GLU A 576 11.55 -43.02 0.19
N SER A 577 12.66 -43.43 0.82
CA SER A 577 12.96 -43.06 2.21
C SER A 577 13.29 -41.57 2.37
N GLU A 578 13.94 -40.96 1.37
CA GLU A 578 14.25 -39.54 1.30
C GLU A 578 12.99 -38.72 1.01
N LEU A 579 12.07 -39.22 0.18
CA LEU A 579 10.74 -38.65 -0.04
C LEU A 579 9.90 -38.70 1.25
N GLN A 580 9.91 -39.82 1.97
CA GLN A 580 9.20 -39.92 3.25
C GLN A 580 9.82 -39.02 4.33
N GLN A 581 11.15 -38.88 4.36
CA GLN A 581 11.84 -37.95 5.25
C GLN A 581 11.62 -36.49 4.85
N ALA A 582 11.55 -36.19 3.55
CA ALA A 582 11.23 -34.87 3.02
C ALA A 582 9.77 -34.50 3.28
N GLU A 583 8.82 -35.42 3.13
CA GLU A 583 7.41 -35.21 3.47
C GLU A 583 7.22 -35.02 4.99
N LEU A 584 7.96 -35.76 5.83
CA LEU A 584 7.98 -35.54 7.28
C LEU A 584 8.61 -34.19 7.64
N ALA A 585 9.69 -33.79 6.96
CA ALA A 585 10.32 -32.49 7.13
C ALA A 585 9.39 -31.35 6.68
N GLU A 586 8.68 -31.50 5.57
CA GLU A 586 7.67 -30.54 5.11
C GLU A 586 6.50 -30.45 6.08
N ARG A 587 6.01 -31.58 6.61
CA ARG A 587 4.95 -31.57 7.64
C ARG A 587 5.40 -30.86 8.92
N LEU A 588 6.61 -31.12 9.39
CA LEU A 588 7.20 -30.44 10.54
C LEU A 588 7.44 -28.95 10.27
N GLU A 589 7.87 -28.57 9.06
CA GLU A 589 7.95 -27.16 8.66
C GLU A 589 6.57 -26.50 8.60
N HIS A 590 5.56 -27.21 8.11
CA HIS A 590 4.21 -26.69 7.99
C HIS A 590 3.56 -26.50 9.37
N GLU A 591 3.85 -27.38 10.33
CA GLU A 591 3.48 -27.23 11.74
C GLU A 591 4.24 -26.07 12.41
N ARG A 592 5.54 -25.93 12.17
CA ARG A 592 6.33 -24.78 12.64
C ARG A 592 5.81 -23.46 12.07
N LYS A 593 5.44 -23.42 10.79
CA LYS A 593 4.83 -22.25 10.14
C LYS A 593 3.46 -21.93 10.74
N ARG A 594 2.62 -22.95 11.02
CA ARG A 594 1.33 -22.75 11.71
C ARG A 594 1.51 -22.21 13.13
N PHE A 595 2.47 -22.74 13.88
CA PHE A 595 2.78 -22.26 15.23
C PHE A 595 3.36 -20.84 15.21
N ALA A 596 4.23 -20.53 14.25
CA ALA A 596 4.76 -19.18 14.03
C ALA A 596 3.63 -18.19 13.69
N LEU A 597 2.73 -18.55 12.77
CA LEU A 597 1.56 -17.74 12.43
C LEU A 597 0.62 -17.54 13.63
N GLN A 598 0.40 -18.56 14.45
CA GLN A 598 -0.39 -18.42 15.68
C GLN A 598 0.29 -17.50 16.70
N GLN A 599 1.62 -17.56 16.85
CA GLN A 599 2.35 -16.61 17.69
C GLN A 599 2.30 -15.18 17.14
N GLU A 600 2.37 -15.01 15.81
CA GLU A 600 2.22 -13.71 15.17
C GLU A 600 0.82 -13.14 15.37
N GLN A 601 -0.22 -13.94 15.15
CA GLN A 601 -1.61 -13.54 15.43
C GLN A 601 -1.80 -13.13 16.88
N GLN A 602 -1.27 -13.89 17.84
CA GLN A 602 -1.33 -13.52 19.26
C GLN A 602 -0.56 -12.22 19.57
N ARG A 603 0.57 -11.97 18.89
CA ARG A 603 1.32 -10.71 19.02
C ARG A 603 0.55 -9.55 18.41
N GLU A 604 -0.10 -9.74 17.27
CA GLU A 604 -0.92 -8.72 16.62
C GLU A 604 -2.18 -8.41 17.43
N GLU A 605 -2.89 -9.41 17.93
CA GLU A 605 -4.03 -9.21 18.83
C GLU A 605 -3.62 -8.47 20.11
N ARG A 606 -2.46 -8.82 20.69
CA ARG A 606 -1.93 -8.11 21.87
C ARG A 606 -1.57 -6.66 21.53
N LYS A 607 -0.94 -6.40 20.37
CA LYS A 607 -0.66 -5.04 19.90
C LYS A 607 -1.94 -4.24 19.66
N ALA A 608 -2.95 -4.84 19.03
CA ALA A 608 -4.25 -4.22 18.78
C ALA A 608 -4.96 -3.87 20.10
N ARG A 609 -4.94 -4.77 21.10
CA ARG A 609 -5.49 -4.50 22.44
C ARG A 609 -4.75 -3.38 23.16
N ILE A 610 -3.42 -3.37 23.11
CA ILE A 610 -2.61 -2.28 23.69
C ILE A 610 -2.93 -0.95 23.00
N GLN A 611 -3.04 -0.95 21.66
CA GLN A 611 -3.34 0.24 20.89
C GLN A 611 -4.75 0.76 21.19
N ALA A 612 -5.76 -0.10 21.25
CA ALA A 612 -7.13 0.27 21.61
C ALA A 612 -7.20 0.91 23.02
N VAL A 613 -6.48 0.35 24.00
CA VAL A 613 -6.41 0.94 25.36
C VAL A 613 -5.70 2.30 25.34
N ARG A 614 -4.63 2.47 24.56
CA ARG A 614 -3.93 3.77 24.41
C ARG A 614 -4.83 4.83 23.76
N GLU A 615 -5.56 4.46 22.72
CA GLU A 615 -6.50 5.35 22.05
C GLU A 615 -7.61 5.80 23.01
N GLU A 616 -8.15 4.88 23.81
CA GLU A 616 -9.17 5.23 24.80
C GLU A 616 -8.62 6.15 25.91
N ILE A 617 -7.41 5.89 26.42
CA ILE A 617 -6.72 6.81 27.36
C ILE A 617 -6.57 8.20 26.72
N SER A 618 -6.13 8.28 25.45
CA SER A 618 -5.95 9.57 24.77
C SER A 618 -7.27 10.35 24.62
N ARG A 619 -8.38 9.65 24.32
CA ARG A 619 -9.72 10.24 24.25
C ARG A 619 -10.17 10.74 25.61
N LEU A 620 -9.95 9.96 26.67
CA LEU A 620 -10.31 10.34 28.03
C LEU A 620 -9.48 11.52 28.54
N LEU A 621 -8.18 11.60 28.22
CA LEU A 621 -7.34 12.77 28.54
C LEU A 621 -7.80 14.04 27.83
N ALA A 622 -8.24 13.94 26.56
CA ALA A 622 -8.82 15.07 25.85
C ALA A 622 -10.15 15.53 26.48
N LEU A 623 -10.99 14.57 26.91
CA LEU A 623 -12.23 14.85 27.65
C LEU A 623 -11.94 15.52 28.99
N GLU A 624 -10.94 15.04 29.72
CA GLU A 624 -10.49 15.59 30.99
C GLU A 624 -10.01 17.03 30.84
N ALA A 625 -9.19 17.32 29.82
CA ALA A 625 -8.71 18.67 29.54
C ALA A 625 -9.86 19.64 29.27
N LYS A 626 -10.88 19.21 28.52
CA LYS A 626 -12.10 19.99 28.27
C LYS A 626 -12.89 20.22 29.55
N GLN A 627 -13.12 19.17 30.35
CA GLN A 627 -13.84 19.29 31.62
C GLN A 627 -13.11 20.17 32.64
N ARG A 628 -11.77 20.14 32.68
CA ARG A 628 -10.97 21.05 33.50
C ARG A 628 -11.14 22.51 33.07
N ALA A 629 -11.18 22.79 31.76
CA ALA A 629 -11.45 24.12 31.25
C ALA A 629 -12.86 24.59 31.63
N ASP A 630 -13.87 23.72 31.45
CA ASP A 630 -15.25 24.01 31.84
C ASP A 630 -15.35 24.31 33.35
N TYR A 631 -14.72 23.49 34.19
CA TYR A 631 -14.66 23.72 35.64
C TYR A 631 -13.99 25.07 36.00
N GLN A 632 -12.90 25.44 35.33
CA GLN A 632 -12.23 26.73 35.54
C GLN A 632 -13.13 27.90 35.17
N THR A 633 -13.81 27.84 34.02
CA THR A 633 -14.74 28.90 33.60
C THR A 633 -15.92 29.06 34.57
N LEU A 634 -16.46 27.96 35.09
CA LEU A 634 -17.51 27.99 36.11
C LEU A 634 -17.01 28.59 37.42
N ARG A 635 -15.79 28.25 37.85
CA ARG A 635 -15.16 28.82 39.05
C ARG A 635 -14.91 30.33 38.92
N GLU A 636 -14.46 30.79 37.75
CA GLU A 636 -14.29 32.22 37.48
C GLU A 636 -15.62 32.97 37.43
N ALA A 637 -16.66 32.37 36.84
CA ALA A 637 -18.00 32.94 36.81
C ALA A 637 -18.59 33.07 38.23
N GLU A 638 -18.43 32.04 39.07
CA GLU A 638 -18.86 32.08 40.48
C GLU A 638 -18.13 33.18 41.26
N ARG A 639 -16.81 33.30 41.11
CA ARG A 639 -16.02 34.39 41.73
C ARG A 639 -16.51 35.78 41.31
N ARG A 640 -16.80 35.99 40.02
CA ARG A 640 -17.34 37.27 39.53
C ARG A 640 -18.70 37.58 40.13
N LEU A 641 -19.57 36.57 40.27
CA LEU A 641 -20.87 36.74 40.92
C LEU A 641 -20.74 37.00 42.43
N GLU A 642 -19.78 36.37 43.10
CA GLU A 642 -19.44 36.64 44.51
C GLU A 642 -18.97 38.10 44.69
N ASP A 643 -18.08 38.57 43.81
CA ASP A 643 -17.58 39.95 43.82
C ASP A 643 -18.71 40.96 43.55
N GLU A 644 -19.58 40.70 42.56
CA GLU A 644 -20.77 41.53 42.26
C GLU A 644 -21.75 41.56 43.43
N ALA A 645 -22.02 40.41 44.07
CA ALA A 645 -22.85 40.33 45.26
C ALA A 645 -22.21 41.10 46.43
N GLY A 646 -20.89 41.03 46.58
CA GLY A 646 -20.12 41.81 47.56
C GLY A 646 -20.28 43.33 47.35
N MET A 647 -20.17 43.79 46.10
CA MET A 647 -20.37 45.21 45.74
C MET A 647 -21.80 45.67 46.01
N LEU A 648 -22.81 44.85 45.70
CA LEU A 648 -24.21 45.18 46.01
C LEU A 648 -24.47 45.24 47.51
N ARG A 649 -23.92 44.30 48.31
CA ARG A 649 -24.02 44.34 49.77
C ARG A 649 -23.40 45.61 50.35
N ALA A 650 -22.24 46.03 49.83
CA ALA A 650 -21.61 47.29 50.23
C ALA A 650 -22.49 48.50 49.86
N SER A 651 -23.07 48.50 48.66
CA SER A 651 -23.97 49.59 48.21
C SER A 651 -25.26 49.66 49.05
N ILE A 652 -25.84 48.51 49.41
CA ILE A 652 -26.99 48.44 50.32
C ILE A 652 -26.62 49.01 51.69
N ALA A 653 -25.45 48.67 52.22
CA ALA A 653 -25.00 49.19 53.51
C ALA A 653 -24.84 50.73 53.48
N VAL A 654 -24.32 51.29 52.38
CA VAL A 654 -24.23 52.75 52.20
C VAL A 654 -25.62 53.39 52.17
N SER A 655 -26.54 52.87 51.34
CA SER A 655 -27.92 53.41 51.28
C SER A 655 -28.68 53.26 52.60
N GLU A 656 -28.42 52.21 53.39
CA GLU A 656 -28.99 52.05 54.73
C GLU A 656 -28.51 53.12 55.71
N VAL A 657 -27.24 53.52 55.62
CA VAL A 657 -26.67 54.63 56.42
C VAL A 657 -27.25 55.97 55.98
N GLU A 658 -27.28 56.27 54.68
CA GLU A 658 -27.86 57.51 54.14
C GLU A 658 -29.35 57.66 54.52
N LEU A 659 -30.10 56.56 54.47
CA LEU A 659 -31.49 56.54 54.89
C LEU A 659 -31.66 56.77 56.40
N ALA A 660 -30.76 56.25 57.22
CA ALA A 660 -30.75 56.53 58.66
C ALA A 660 -30.46 58.01 58.95
N GLU A 661 -29.51 58.63 58.22
CA GLU A 661 -29.21 60.06 58.32
C GLU A 661 -30.39 60.93 57.87
N LEU A 662 -31.06 60.57 56.76
CA LEU A 662 -32.26 61.26 56.29
C LEU A 662 -33.38 61.20 57.32
N ARG A 663 -33.60 60.04 57.96
CA ARG A 663 -34.59 59.89 59.04
C ARG A 663 -34.27 60.75 60.26
N GLN A 664 -33.00 60.82 60.66
CA GLN A 664 -32.56 61.71 61.73
C GLN A 664 -32.79 63.18 61.36
N ARG A 665 -32.49 63.59 60.12
CA ARG A 665 -32.73 64.95 59.63
C ARG A 665 -34.21 65.29 59.59
N ILE A 666 -35.06 64.39 59.12
CA ILE A 666 -36.53 64.55 59.13
C ILE A 666 -37.03 64.72 60.58
N ALA A 667 -36.54 63.92 61.52
CA ALA A 667 -36.89 64.04 62.93
C ALA A 667 -36.47 65.39 63.51
N ALA A 668 -35.25 65.86 63.20
CA ALA A 668 -34.74 67.17 63.63
C ALA A 668 -35.52 68.36 63.02
N LEU A 669 -35.90 68.26 61.74
CA LEU A 669 -36.73 69.27 61.07
C LEU A 669 -38.16 69.30 61.66
N LYS A 670 -38.73 68.14 61.98
CA LYS A 670 -40.03 68.05 62.67
C LYS A 670 -40.00 68.68 64.05
N THR A 671 -38.94 68.45 64.84
CA THR A 671 -38.81 69.08 66.17
C THR A 671 -38.58 70.60 66.06
N ALA A 672 -37.78 71.06 65.09
CA ALA A 672 -37.58 72.49 64.81
C ALA A 672 -38.87 73.20 64.38
N LEU A 673 -39.68 72.57 63.52
CA LEU A 673 -40.99 73.09 63.10
C LEU A 673 -41.94 73.24 64.31
N VAL A 674 -41.97 72.25 65.21
CA VAL A 674 -42.77 72.30 66.45
C VAL A 674 -42.27 73.43 67.37
N HIS A 675 -40.96 73.59 67.54
CA HIS A 675 -40.39 74.67 68.37
C HIS A 675 -40.68 76.06 67.79
N GLN A 676 -40.72 76.19 66.46
CA GLN A 676 -41.06 77.45 65.80
C GLN A 676 -42.55 77.77 65.90
N ALA A 677 -43.42 76.76 65.82
CA ALA A 677 -44.86 76.91 66.06
C ALA A 677 -45.15 77.40 67.49
N VAL A 678 -44.44 76.86 68.49
CA VAL A 678 -44.52 77.31 69.89
C VAL A 678 -44.00 78.74 70.07
N LYS A 679 -42.89 79.12 69.41
CA LYS A 679 -42.37 80.50 69.42
C LYS A 679 -43.32 81.50 68.75
N THR A 680 -44.02 81.11 67.68
CA THR A 680 -45.04 81.96 67.06
C THR A 680 -46.26 82.15 67.95
N ASP A 681 -46.64 81.14 68.75
CA ASP A 681 -47.72 81.22 69.74
C ASP A 681 -47.33 82.09 70.95
N GLU A 682 -46.10 81.95 71.47
CA GLU A 682 -45.56 82.84 72.53
C GLU A 682 -45.40 84.30 72.07
N SER A 683 -45.15 84.53 70.77
CA SER A 683 -45.06 85.88 70.19
C SER A 683 -46.42 86.55 69.93
N LEU A 684 -47.53 85.81 70.04
CA LEU A 684 -48.89 86.34 69.91
C LEU A 684 -49.48 86.85 71.25
N GLU A 685 -48.88 86.52 72.40
CA GLU A 685 -49.36 86.99 73.71
C GLU A 685 -48.67 88.27 74.26
N VAL A 686 -47.61 88.78 73.61
CA VAL A 686 -46.93 90.01 74.07
C VAL A 686 -46.66 90.98 72.90
N ARG A 687 -47.67 91.78 72.53
CA ARG A 687 -47.52 93.21 72.14
C ARG A 687 -48.85 93.87 71.71
N ARG A 688 -49.59 94.38 72.69
CA ARG A 688 -50.26 95.68 72.57
C ARG A 688 -49.25 96.75 72.99
N SER A 689 -48.63 97.45 72.02
CA SER A 689 -48.28 98.89 72.05
C SER A 689 -47.13 99.26 71.10
N LEU A 690 -47.46 100.18 70.20
CA LEU A 690 -46.67 101.32 69.67
C LEU A 690 -45.28 101.11 68.99
N TRP A 691 -45.30 101.21 67.65
CA TRP A 691 -44.33 101.80 66.69
C TRP A 691 -42.81 101.66 66.89
N SER A 692 -42.13 100.89 65.99
CA SER A 692 -41.22 101.41 64.94
C SER A 692 -40.43 100.30 64.21
N ARG A 693 -40.40 100.42 62.88
CA ARG A 693 -39.44 99.98 61.84
C ARG A 693 -38.48 98.77 62.06
N LEU A 694 -38.50 97.92 61.02
CA LEU A 694 -37.41 97.09 60.46
C LEU A 694 -36.94 95.89 61.32
N ALA A 695 -37.48 94.71 61.02
CA ALA A 695 -36.70 93.50 60.72
C ALA A 695 -37.61 92.36 60.22
N GLN A 696 -37.13 91.66 59.19
CA GLN A 696 -37.35 90.25 58.80
C GLN A 696 -37.90 89.34 59.94
N THR A 697 -38.75 88.31 59.78
CA THR A 697 -39.07 87.36 58.69
C THR A 697 -40.38 86.60 59.04
N PRO A 698 -41.23 86.25 58.05
CA PRO A 698 -42.10 85.07 58.13
C PRO A 698 -41.78 84.03 57.03
N ASP A 699 -40.52 83.94 56.59
CA ASP A 699 -40.05 82.98 55.57
C ASP A 699 -39.48 81.68 56.18
N ASP A 700 -38.95 81.73 57.41
CA ASP A 700 -38.20 80.62 58.01
C ASP A 700 -39.05 79.34 58.22
N ALA A 701 -40.33 79.47 58.57
CA ALA A 701 -41.21 78.30 58.78
C ALA A 701 -41.60 77.60 57.46
N ARG A 702 -41.75 78.38 56.37
CA ARG A 702 -42.04 77.83 55.03
C ARG A 702 -40.83 77.16 54.43
N ASP A 703 -39.64 77.67 54.71
CA ASP A 703 -38.40 77.05 54.27
C ASP A 703 -38.12 75.74 55.02
N ILE A 704 -38.38 75.66 56.33
CA ILE A 704 -38.31 74.40 57.09
C ILE A 704 -39.34 73.38 56.57
N GLU A 705 -40.55 73.79 56.21
CA GLU A 705 -41.56 72.88 55.64
C GLU A 705 -41.16 72.39 54.23
N ARG A 706 -40.56 73.25 53.39
CA ARG A 706 -40.02 72.86 52.09
C ARG A 706 -38.85 71.88 52.23
N GLU A 707 -37.93 72.14 53.16
CA GLU A 707 -36.83 71.24 53.47
C GLU A 707 -37.32 69.90 54.00
N LEU A 708 -38.36 69.90 54.85
CA LEU A 708 -38.98 68.69 55.36
C LEU A 708 -39.60 67.84 54.24
N ARG A 709 -40.39 68.46 53.34
CA ARG A 709 -40.96 67.76 52.18
C ARG A 709 -39.88 67.27 51.21
N GLY A 710 -38.81 68.04 51.05
CA GLY A 710 -37.62 67.64 50.28
C GLY A 710 -36.94 66.40 50.88
N ALA A 711 -36.74 66.39 52.19
CA ALA A 711 -36.15 65.27 52.92
C ALA A 711 -37.06 64.03 52.91
N GLU A 712 -38.37 64.17 53.08
CA GLU A 712 -39.34 63.06 52.98
C GLU A 712 -39.41 62.47 51.56
N LYS A 713 -39.27 63.31 50.53
CA LYS A 713 -39.16 62.84 49.13
C LYS A 713 -37.85 62.09 48.91
N ALA A 714 -36.74 62.58 49.46
CA ALA A 714 -35.44 61.91 49.41
C ALA A 714 -35.47 60.55 50.14
N GLU A 715 -36.11 60.47 51.31
CA GLU A 715 -36.28 59.21 52.03
C GLU A 715 -37.06 58.18 51.20
N ARG A 716 -38.13 58.60 50.51
CA ARG A 716 -38.89 57.71 49.61
C ARG A 716 -38.04 57.22 48.43
N SER A 717 -37.26 58.11 47.80
CA SER A 717 -36.38 57.69 46.71
C SER A 717 -35.28 56.75 47.19
N GLU A 718 -34.73 56.96 48.38
CA GLU A 718 -33.73 56.06 48.96
C GLU A 718 -34.32 54.70 49.35
N LEU A 719 -35.55 54.66 49.89
CA LEU A 719 -36.27 53.41 50.14
C LEU A 719 -36.49 52.61 48.84
N GLU A 720 -36.87 53.28 47.74
CA GLU A 720 -37.04 52.63 46.44
C GLU A 720 -35.70 52.14 45.86
N GLN A 721 -34.62 52.91 46.01
CA GLN A 721 -33.28 52.50 45.59
C GLN A 721 -32.80 51.29 46.39
N LEU A 722 -32.95 51.31 47.71
CA LEU A 722 -32.61 50.21 48.60
C LEU A 722 -33.42 48.95 48.27
N ALA A 723 -34.73 49.07 48.00
CA ALA A 723 -35.55 47.94 47.59
C ALA A 723 -35.09 47.34 46.25
N LYS A 724 -34.71 48.18 45.27
CA LYS A 724 -34.13 47.72 44.00
C LYS A 724 -32.78 47.01 44.19
N LEU A 725 -31.91 47.55 45.04
CA LEU A 725 -30.61 46.93 45.34
C LEU A 725 -30.76 45.59 46.05
N LYS A 726 -31.68 45.47 47.02
CA LYS A 726 -32.00 44.19 47.69
C LYS A 726 -32.57 43.16 46.71
N GLY A 727 -33.49 43.56 45.84
CA GLY A 727 -34.01 42.68 44.78
C GLY A 727 -32.94 42.22 43.80
N ALA A 728 -32.00 43.10 43.44
CA ALA A 728 -30.85 42.75 42.60
C ALA A 728 -29.90 41.75 43.30
N LEU A 729 -29.65 41.95 44.61
CA LEU A 729 -28.84 41.04 45.42
C LEU A 729 -29.46 39.64 45.50
N GLU A 730 -30.76 39.53 45.79
CA GLU A 730 -31.46 38.23 45.81
C GLU A 730 -31.38 37.51 44.45
N GLY A 731 -31.49 38.28 43.35
CA GLY A 731 -31.32 37.77 42.00
C GLY A 731 -29.91 37.23 41.73
N LEU A 732 -28.88 37.91 42.21
CA LEU A 732 -27.50 37.44 42.11
C LEU A 732 -27.24 36.22 42.98
N GLU A 733 -27.75 36.18 44.21
CA GLU A 733 -27.58 35.04 45.11
C GLU A 733 -28.19 33.75 44.53
N ARG A 734 -29.35 33.83 43.88
CA ARG A 734 -29.93 32.68 43.16
C ARG A 734 -29.08 32.23 41.97
N ARG A 735 -28.44 33.16 41.26
CA ARG A 735 -27.51 32.82 40.17
C ARG A 735 -26.24 32.19 40.69
N LEU A 736 -25.74 32.66 41.84
CA LEU A 736 -24.58 32.11 42.52
C LEU A 736 -24.84 30.67 42.98
N THR A 737 -25.99 30.39 43.60
CA THR A 737 -26.35 29.01 43.97
C THR A 737 -26.43 28.10 42.75
N ALA A 738 -27.07 28.54 41.67
CA ALA A 738 -27.15 27.77 40.43
C ALA A 738 -25.77 27.48 39.84
N LYS A 739 -24.85 28.46 39.83
CA LYS A 739 -23.48 28.28 39.32
C LYS A 739 -22.62 27.40 40.22
N SER A 740 -22.81 27.46 41.54
CA SER A 740 -22.16 26.56 42.49
C SER A 740 -22.57 25.10 42.27
N ASP A 741 -23.85 24.84 41.98
CA ASP A 741 -24.35 23.50 41.67
C ASP A 741 -23.82 23.00 40.31
N GLU A 742 -23.81 23.84 39.27
CA GLU A 742 -23.16 23.52 38.00
C GLU A 742 -21.67 23.19 38.17
N ARG A 743 -20.95 23.91 39.05
CA ARG A 743 -19.54 23.64 39.38
C ARG A 743 -19.38 22.27 40.04
N ARG A 744 -20.26 21.91 40.99
CA ARG A 744 -20.23 20.60 41.67
C ARG A 744 -20.46 19.46 40.68
N GLU A 745 -21.40 19.61 39.75
CA GLU A 745 -21.62 18.62 38.69
C GLU A 745 -20.39 18.48 37.78
N ALA A 746 -19.78 19.59 37.37
CA ALA A 746 -18.57 19.58 36.56
C ALA A 746 -17.40 18.89 37.29
N GLU A 747 -17.26 19.14 38.60
CA GLU A 747 -16.26 18.47 39.44
C GLU A 747 -16.50 16.96 39.52
N GLN A 748 -17.75 16.52 39.66
CA GLN A 748 -18.09 15.10 39.69
C GLN A 748 -17.78 14.41 38.36
N ARG A 749 -18.13 15.02 37.22
CA ARG A 749 -17.79 14.50 35.88
C ARG A 749 -16.28 14.38 35.68
N LEU A 750 -15.50 15.34 36.20
CA LEU A 750 -14.05 15.30 36.16
C LEU A 750 -13.50 14.13 36.97
N ARG A 751 -14.00 13.90 38.19
CA ARG A 751 -13.62 12.75 39.02
C ARG A 751 -13.94 11.42 38.35
N ASP A 752 -15.11 11.29 37.74
CA ASP A 752 -15.50 10.07 37.03
C ASP A 752 -14.59 9.79 35.83
N THR A 753 -14.19 10.83 35.10
CA THR A 753 -13.26 10.71 33.97
C THR A 753 -11.87 10.29 34.44
N LEU A 754 -11.37 10.85 35.54
CA LEU A 754 -10.10 10.46 36.16
C LEU A 754 -10.09 8.99 36.60
N ASN A 755 -11.17 8.52 37.23
CA ASN A 755 -11.30 7.11 37.62
C ASN A 755 -11.26 6.17 36.41
N ARG A 756 -11.87 6.56 35.29
CA ARG A 756 -11.81 5.80 34.02
C ARG A 756 -10.42 5.78 33.42
N ILE A 757 -9.70 6.91 33.43
CA ILE A 757 -8.31 6.96 32.99
C ILE A 757 -7.47 5.98 33.80
N GLN A 758 -7.57 6.01 35.12
CA GLN A 758 -6.84 5.11 36.01
C GLN A 758 -7.15 3.63 35.74
N PHE A 759 -8.41 3.27 35.52
CA PHE A 759 -8.80 1.90 35.16
C PHE A 759 -8.13 1.41 33.85
N HIS A 760 -8.05 2.29 32.84
CA HIS A 760 -7.40 1.95 31.57
C HIS A 760 -5.87 1.93 31.69
N GLU A 761 -5.27 2.76 32.54
CA GLU A 761 -3.84 2.71 32.86
C GLU A 761 -3.46 1.40 33.56
N ASP A 762 -4.27 0.93 34.52
CA ASP A 762 -4.08 -0.37 35.18
C ASP A 762 -4.26 -1.54 34.18
N SER A 763 -5.22 -1.42 33.27
CA SER A 763 -5.42 -2.38 32.16
C SER A 763 -4.23 -2.38 31.20
N LEU A 764 -3.64 -1.22 30.91
CA LEU A 764 -2.45 -1.11 30.08
C LEU A 764 -1.24 -1.75 30.78
N LYS A 765 -1.10 -1.52 32.09
CA LYS A 765 -0.01 -2.09 32.90
C LYS A 765 -0.06 -3.62 32.91
N THR A 766 -1.24 -4.20 33.12
CA THR A 766 -1.44 -5.66 33.06
C THR A 766 -1.20 -6.24 31.65
N LEU A 767 -1.54 -5.51 30.59
CA LEU A 767 -1.26 -5.92 29.20
C LEU A 767 0.23 -5.80 28.82
N LEU A 768 0.98 -4.92 29.48
CA LEU A 768 2.42 -4.71 29.25
C LEU A 768 3.29 -5.62 30.10
N GLU A 769 2.81 -6.11 31.24
CA GLU A 769 3.54 -7.09 32.03
C GLU A 769 3.79 -8.35 31.17
N PRO A 770 5.05 -8.78 31.01
CA PRO A 770 5.35 -10.03 30.33
C PRO A 770 4.70 -11.13 31.15
N LYS A 771 3.66 -11.78 30.59
CA LYS A 771 3.07 -12.98 31.16
C LYS A 771 4.22 -13.97 31.29
N GLY A 772 4.74 -14.13 32.51
CA GLY A 772 5.87 -15.00 32.78
C GLY A 772 5.51 -16.36 32.22
N LEU A 773 6.21 -16.76 31.16
CA LEU A 773 6.26 -18.16 30.78
C LEU A 773 6.95 -18.84 31.95
N LEU A 774 6.14 -19.32 32.90
CA LEU A 774 6.54 -20.40 33.78
C LEU A 774 6.84 -21.55 32.83
N VAL A 775 8.13 -21.68 32.52
CA VAL A 775 8.72 -22.90 31.99
C VAL A 775 8.60 -23.87 33.16
N GLU A 776 7.50 -24.61 33.19
CA GLU A 776 7.48 -25.92 33.86
C GLU A 776 8.25 -26.86 32.92
N ASP A 777 9.38 -27.34 33.42
CA ASP A 777 10.27 -28.31 32.77
C ASP A 777 9.57 -29.61 32.37
#